data_AF-A0AAF0Z7Y1-F1
#
_entry.id   AF-A0AAF0Z7Y1-F1
#
_cell.length_a   1.000
_cell.length_b   1.000
_cell.length_c   1.000
_cell.angle_alpha   90.00
_cell.angle_beta   90.00
_cell.angle_gamma   90.00
#
_symmetry.space_group_name_H-M   'P 1'
#
loop_
_entity.id
_entity.type
_entity.pdbx_description
1 polymer ?
#
loop_
_entity_poly.entity_id
_entity_poly.type
_entity_poly.pdbx_seq_one_letter_code
_entity_poly.pdbx_strand_id
1 'polypeptide(L)'
;MNFIVIDTEGSDTLREIAIINQDGKLIYEAFVRTRGSTTKRLNHKPLTEIVRDLQNILPNQTIICHNVQHDRAILDKSFYKCRQQLPQAQFICTLELAQQKYPNLNSYQLGNLSRRFFLQVDNLYFKRVQAHRARYDAQFTLQLYLYLTSHSRIEDKPAMRVEKIVTTPSVKNPFSSSRVDDPYQNHLDFEHIYKSQFYHLKSLVEEIKQDKENQQSRGALILGEAGSGKTHLMMRLAKATLKTNRLLYVRQPNNPNSVMHHIYSRILESFVQKVDIEGTQRTQLDLLLAHVFVNILKTIQQEDKTQKLEQIIQLLQDDSLILYERLGGENTQRNRDNWKYIETKITQWWENNYSASGYAPNILKGIIKYCSYKDIKTKDKVRRWLTGNELDSQICEEIGLNNWQEENLSKEDFALEGIRLFGQLSTLDEPLIIIFDQLEYLIHKPDILISFGNALREIITHVPNSLIVVNLFPDRWQSFQGYFDDSTIDRLSINQLILQTPSTGELKRMLAMKCERVGTTLEELFKPEDLQIILKQSSIRKVINKASDYYHYRVLNLPLPEELPRINKASVEERLVSLENALTQIVLICKPLLNHNNEKQLNIETHKNINNNGLDNEKQEDIIFDFEINKTESTKPNDEKIKVTKNNKLSQEKIVLNYFEENEQLISQKYDKPNIITDDDEYGKLVTIMEAFKSYDSRIELDHLTLGNRVLPSNLLIIKDKIKLAVGFLNIGGSAFTNRIRNFNELVVSSPQTKFYLLRDEKEGEITATGGRNRIEQLNYTSNGQFMVVDKEARVIFESIYKMIMDINQNDLEVSINDAIKVVLNRYANYWLVREIFATNHN
;
A
#
# COMPACT_ATOMS: atom_id res chain seq x y z
N MET A 1 11.06 44.03 6.36
CA MET A 1 12.29 44.65 6.89
C MET A 1 13.41 43.66 6.64
N ASN A 2 14.48 44.08 5.97
CA ASN A 2 15.68 43.24 5.87
C ASN A 2 16.30 43.18 7.27
N PHE A 3 16.48 41.98 7.79
CA PHE A 3 17.12 41.76 9.08
C PHE A 3 18.23 40.72 8.93
N ILE A 4 19.13 40.73 9.90
CA ILE A 4 20.19 39.74 10.05
C ILE A 4 20.06 39.08 11.41
N VAL A 5 20.33 37.78 11.47
CA VAL A 5 20.36 37.03 12.71
C VAL A 5 21.81 36.86 13.12
N ILE A 6 22.12 37.27 14.34
CA ILE A 6 23.46 37.20 14.91
C ILE A 6 23.41 36.34 16.16
N ASP A 7 24.38 35.46 16.27
CA ASP A 7 24.69 34.77 17.50
C ASP A 7 26.20 34.87 17.74
N THR A 8 26.59 34.99 19.00
CA THR A 8 27.97 35.20 19.43
C THR A 8 28.36 34.25 20.53
N GLU A 9 29.61 33.78 20.48
CA GLU A 9 30.19 33.00 21.57
C GLU A 9 31.38 33.76 22.16
N GLY A 10 31.47 33.79 23.49
CA GLY A 10 32.57 34.43 24.21
C GLY A 10 32.21 34.69 25.68
N SER A 11 33.20 34.67 26.57
CA SER A 11 32.98 34.97 27.99
C SER A 11 33.12 36.46 28.33
N ASP A 12 33.88 37.23 27.53
CA ASP A 12 34.12 38.66 27.77
C ASP A 12 34.21 39.47 26.47
N THR A 13 34.99 38.98 25.50
CA THR A 13 34.97 39.47 24.10
C THR A 13 34.67 38.32 23.14
N LEU A 14 34.36 38.64 21.88
CA LEU A 14 34.05 37.67 20.85
C LEU A 14 35.13 36.57 20.79
N ARG A 15 34.68 35.33 20.65
CA ARG A 15 35.47 34.15 20.28
C ARG A 15 35.00 33.60 18.94
N GLU A 16 33.70 33.60 18.70
CA GLU A 16 33.06 33.19 17.46
C GLU A 16 31.86 34.09 17.20
N ILE A 17 31.59 34.38 15.94
CA ILE A 17 30.38 35.09 15.51
C ILE A 17 29.89 34.48 14.21
N ALA A 18 28.57 34.37 14.08
CA ALA A 18 27.92 34.07 12.82
C ALA A 18 26.80 35.06 12.56
N ILE A 19 26.68 35.44 11.29
CA ILE A 19 25.62 36.31 10.81
C ILE A 19 24.93 35.63 9.64
N ILE A 20 23.61 35.54 9.74
CA ILE A 20 22.75 34.89 8.75
C ILE A 20 21.74 35.92 8.26
N ASN A 21 21.49 35.96 6.96
CA ASN A 21 20.43 36.82 6.42
C ASN A 21 19.04 36.20 6.62
N GLN A 22 17.99 36.96 6.31
CA GLN A 22 16.60 36.50 6.39
C GLN A 22 16.28 35.23 5.58
N ASP A 23 17.05 34.93 4.52
CA ASP A 23 16.88 33.74 3.67
C ASP A 23 17.57 32.48 4.24
N GLY A 24 18.18 32.59 5.43
CA GLY A 24 18.92 31.48 6.06
C GLY A 24 20.34 31.28 5.50
N LYS A 25 20.84 32.20 4.67
CA LYS A 25 22.20 32.14 4.13
C LYS A 25 23.20 32.78 5.09
N LEU A 26 24.28 32.07 5.37
CA LEU A 26 25.43 32.59 6.13
C LEU A 26 26.10 33.72 5.34
N ILE A 27 26.13 34.93 5.89
CA ILE A 27 26.76 36.10 5.28
C ILE A 27 28.13 36.42 5.89
N TYR A 28 28.34 36.05 7.15
CA TYR A 28 29.61 36.27 7.83
C TYR A 28 29.81 35.20 8.92
N GLU A 29 31.01 34.64 9.00
CA GLU A 29 31.43 33.74 10.08
C GLU A 29 32.90 33.98 10.35
N ALA A 30 33.25 34.22 11.61
CA ALA A 30 34.62 34.46 12.00
C ALA A 30 34.93 33.89 13.38
N PHE A 31 36.16 33.42 13.53
CA PHE A 31 36.70 32.91 14.79
C PHE A 31 37.88 33.79 15.22
N VAL A 32 37.87 34.29 16.46
CA VAL A 32 38.95 35.15 16.96
C VAL A 32 40.22 34.32 17.14
N ARG A 33 41.32 34.77 16.53
CA ARG A 33 42.63 34.12 16.63
C ARG A 33 43.27 34.38 18.00
N THR A 34 43.35 33.35 18.85
CA THR A 34 44.13 33.37 20.09
C THR A 34 45.51 32.72 19.89
N ARG A 35 46.55 33.25 20.56
CA ARG A 35 47.89 32.65 20.50
C ARG A 35 47.82 31.24 21.13
N GLY A 36 48.13 30.21 20.35
CA GLY A 36 48.20 28.81 20.81
C GLY A 36 47.06 27.87 20.41
N SER A 37 46.08 28.29 19.60
CA SER A 37 45.02 27.38 19.12
C SER A 37 45.49 26.57 17.89
N THR A 38 45.57 25.24 18.03
CA THR A 38 45.89 24.26 16.98
C THR A 38 44.61 23.64 16.40
N THR A 39 43.63 24.47 16.03
CA THR A 39 42.35 24.00 15.47
C THR A 39 42.29 24.16 13.95
N LYS A 40 41.94 23.08 13.22
CA LYS A 40 41.77 23.03 11.75
C LYS A 40 40.53 23.80 11.21
N ARG A 41 40.02 24.84 11.90
CA ARG A 41 38.84 25.60 11.45
C ARG A 41 39.26 26.71 10.47
N LEU A 42 38.46 26.93 9.43
CA LEU A 42 38.67 28.02 8.46
C LEU A 42 38.18 29.37 9.06
N ASN A 43 38.66 30.50 8.55
CA ASN A 43 38.23 31.88 8.94
C ASN A 43 38.67 32.37 10.34
N HIS A 44 39.91 32.09 10.75
CA HIS A 44 40.49 32.74 11.94
C HIS A 44 41.01 34.16 11.63
N LYS A 45 40.46 35.17 12.30
CA LYS A 45 40.83 36.57 12.14
C LYS A 45 41.23 37.22 13.48
N PRO A 46 42.13 38.21 13.50
CA PRO A 46 42.32 39.06 14.66
C PRO A 46 41.01 39.76 15.04
N LEU A 47 40.78 39.97 16.34
CA LEU A 47 39.58 40.66 16.82
C LEU A 47 39.39 42.04 16.16
N THR A 48 40.50 42.76 15.92
CA THR A 48 40.50 44.07 15.25
C THR A 48 40.00 44.01 13.81
N GLU A 49 40.25 42.92 13.09
CA GLU A 49 39.76 42.72 11.73
C GLU A 49 38.26 42.37 11.74
N ILE A 50 37.84 41.51 12.68
CA ILE A 50 36.41 41.17 12.85
C ILE A 50 35.61 42.42 13.20
N VAL A 51 36.09 43.25 14.13
CA VAL A 51 35.44 44.52 14.48
C VAL A 51 35.34 45.44 13.25
N ARG A 52 36.38 45.54 12.42
CA ARG A 52 36.36 46.33 11.18
C ARG A 52 35.35 45.77 10.16
N ASP A 53 35.26 44.47 10.00
CA ASP A 53 34.27 43.84 9.12
C ASP A 53 32.84 44.15 9.61
N LEU A 54 32.60 44.02 10.92
CA LEU A 54 31.30 44.31 11.53
C LEU A 54 30.92 45.80 11.44
N GLN A 55 31.89 46.72 11.44
CA GLN A 55 31.63 48.14 11.17
C GLN A 55 31.02 48.39 9.79
N ASN A 56 31.27 47.51 8.81
CA ASN A 56 30.69 47.60 7.48
C ASN A 56 29.35 46.85 7.37
N ILE A 57 29.17 45.78 8.15
CA ILE A 57 28.00 44.88 8.04
C ILE A 57 26.81 45.38 8.87
N LEU A 58 27.05 45.84 10.10
CA LEU A 58 26.00 46.15 11.09
C LEU A 58 25.23 47.47 10.90
N PRO A 59 25.79 48.55 10.32
CA PRO A 59 25.08 49.83 10.27
C PRO A 59 23.71 49.74 9.59
N ASN A 60 22.70 50.38 10.19
CA ASN A 60 21.32 50.47 9.69
C ASN A 60 20.60 49.11 9.50
N GLN A 61 21.09 48.03 10.12
CA GLN A 61 20.44 46.72 10.10
C GLN A 61 19.51 46.53 11.30
N THR A 62 18.47 45.72 11.10
CA THR A 62 17.73 45.09 12.21
C THR A 62 18.43 43.78 12.55
N ILE A 63 18.95 43.68 13.78
CA ILE A 63 19.70 42.55 14.29
C ILE A 63 18.80 41.71 15.19
N ILE A 64 18.76 40.41 14.95
CA ILE A 64 17.98 39.46 15.72
C ILE A 64 18.91 38.54 16.47
N CYS A 65 18.71 38.45 17.77
CA CYS A 65 19.45 37.55 18.63
C CYS A 65 18.47 36.73 19.48
N HIS A 66 18.88 35.56 19.93
CA HIS A 66 18.07 34.83 20.89
C HIS A 66 18.04 35.55 22.23
N ASN A 67 19.19 36.02 22.71
CA ASN A 67 19.31 36.82 23.91
C ASN A 67 20.14 38.09 23.65
N VAL A 68 19.46 39.16 23.25
CA VAL A 68 20.10 40.45 22.89
C VAL A 68 21.01 40.98 24.00
N GLN A 69 20.64 40.82 25.28
CA GLN A 69 21.48 41.31 26.39
C GLN A 69 22.85 40.63 26.40
N HIS A 70 22.90 39.33 26.09
CA HIS A 70 24.14 38.57 26.01
C HIS A 70 24.97 38.97 24.80
N ASP A 71 24.39 38.85 23.60
CA ASP A 71 25.10 39.07 22.34
C ASP A 71 25.60 40.52 22.21
N ARG A 72 24.78 41.49 22.61
CA ARG A 72 25.16 42.91 22.57
C ARG A 72 26.28 43.22 23.56
N ALA A 73 26.27 42.65 24.76
CA ALA A 73 27.34 42.88 25.74
C ALA A 73 28.70 42.37 25.22
N ILE A 74 28.72 41.22 24.54
CA ILE A 74 29.93 40.67 23.91
C ILE A 74 30.40 41.59 22.77
N LEU A 75 29.48 42.07 21.93
CA LEU A 75 29.80 43.01 20.84
C LEU A 75 30.36 44.33 21.38
N ASP A 76 29.69 44.98 22.33
CA ASP A 76 30.11 46.26 22.91
C ASP A 76 31.52 46.19 23.51
N LYS A 77 31.80 45.15 24.32
CA LYS A 77 33.13 44.93 24.90
C LYS A 77 34.21 44.67 23.84
N SER A 78 33.85 43.96 22.76
CA SER A 78 34.77 43.66 21.66
C SER A 78 35.13 44.91 20.87
N PHE A 79 34.15 45.76 20.56
CA PHE A 79 34.36 47.05 19.91
C PHE A 79 35.18 47.99 20.80
N TYR A 80 34.84 48.07 22.09
CA TYR A 80 35.59 48.87 23.07
C TYR A 80 37.06 48.46 23.17
N LYS A 81 37.35 47.15 23.22
CA LYS A 81 38.72 46.61 23.24
C LYS A 81 39.52 46.97 21.99
N CYS A 82 38.85 47.13 20.86
CA CYS A 82 39.45 47.60 19.61
C CYS A 82 39.45 49.13 19.46
N ARG A 83 39.08 49.88 20.51
CA ARG A 83 38.94 51.35 20.51
C ARG A 83 37.99 51.85 19.42
N GLN A 84 36.93 51.08 19.16
CA GLN A 84 35.86 51.40 18.22
C GLN A 84 34.53 51.46 18.99
N GLN A 85 33.52 52.09 18.39
CA GLN A 85 32.15 52.08 18.92
C GLN A 85 31.27 51.17 18.08
N LEU A 86 30.37 50.42 18.72
CA LEU A 86 29.38 49.60 18.03
C LEU A 86 28.48 50.53 17.19
N PRO A 87 28.30 50.29 15.88
CA PRO A 87 27.43 51.09 15.05
C PRO A 87 25.99 51.09 15.57
N GLN A 88 25.26 52.17 15.31
CA GLN A 88 23.83 52.24 15.62
C GLN A 88 23.07 51.18 14.81
N ALA A 89 22.41 50.27 15.51
CA ALA A 89 21.61 49.18 14.94
C ALA A 89 20.41 48.89 15.86
N GLN A 90 19.32 48.42 15.27
CA GLN A 90 18.12 48.04 16.02
C GLN A 90 18.21 46.57 16.39
N PHE A 91 17.96 46.22 17.67
CA PHE A 91 17.99 44.82 18.13
C PHE A 91 16.60 44.29 18.44
N ILE A 92 16.36 43.01 18.12
CA ILE A 92 15.15 42.26 18.43
C ILE A 92 15.53 40.96 19.15
N CYS A 93 14.89 40.72 20.30
CA CYS A 93 15.17 39.57 21.16
C CYS A 93 14.12 38.47 20.99
N THR A 94 14.49 37.29 20.45
CA THR A 94 13.52 36.20 20.27
C THR A 94 13.09 35.56 21.58
N LEU A 95 13.92 35.62 22.64
CA LEU A 95 13.54 35.19 23.97
C LEU A 95 12.43 36.06 24.57
N GLU A 96 12.54 37.39 24.47
CA GLU A 96 11.49 38.32 24.92
C GLU A 96 10.21 38.15 24.09
N LEU A 97 10.34 37.98 22.77
CA LEU A 97 9.20 37.68 21.89
C LEU A 97 8.50 36.38 22.27
N ALA A 98 9.25 35.33 22.63
CA ALA A 98 8.69 34.06 23.08
C ALA A 98 7.98 34.19 24.43
N GLN A 99 8.57 34.95 25.37
CA GLN A 99 7.98 35.23 26.68
C GLN A 99 6.69 36.04 26.56
N GLN A 100 6.67 37.04 25.69
CA GLN A 100 5.47 37.85 25.44
C GLN A 100 4.35 37.01 24.81
N LYS A 101 4.68 36.13 23.86
CA LYS A 101 3.69 35.35 23.11
C LYS A 101 3.20 34.11 23.84
N TYR A 102 4.06 33.49 24.64
CA TYR A 102 3.78 32.27 25.36
C TYR A 102 4.29 32.41 26.81
N PRO A 103 3.59 33.14 27.71
CA PRO A 103 4.12 33.55 29.02
C PRO A 103 4.29 32.44 30.07
N ASN A 104 3.77 31.22 29.81
CA ASN A 104 3.73 30.13 30.79
C ASN A 104 4.59 28.91 30.39
N LEU A 105 5.73 29.11 29.72
CA LEU A 105 6.61 28.00 29.35
C LEU A 105 7.64 27.72 30.45
N ASN A 106 7.88 26.43 30.71
CA ASN A 106 8.86 25.97 31.71
C ASN A 106 10.31 26.35 31.38
N SER A 107 10.62 26.73 30.13
CA SER A 107 11.94 27.19 29.71
C SER A 107 11.88 27.94 28.38
N TYR A 108 12.62 29.05 28.27
CA TYR A 108 12.74 29.86 27.06
C TYR A 108 14.12 29.74 26.38
N GLN A 109 14.93 28.76 26.77
CA GLN A 109 16.20 28.51 26.09
C GLN A 109 15.95 28.08 24.63
N LEU A 110 16.79 28.59 23.70
CA LEU A 110 16.67 28.34 22.26
C LEU A 110 16.46 26.86 21.92
N GLY A 111 17.24 25.97 22.55
CA GLY A 111 17.14 24.53 22.29
C GLY A 111 15.83 23.90 22.76
N ASN A 112 15.24 24.40 23.86
CA ASN A 112 13.96 23.90 24.36
C ASN A 112 12.80 24.44 23.52
N LEU A 113 12.83 25.73 23.14
CA LEU A 113 11.85 26.33 22.23
C LEU A 113 11.90 25.68 20.85
N SER A 114 13.10 25.43 20.32
CA SER A 114 13.29 24.78 19.01
C SER A 114 12.70 23.37 18.97
N ARG A 115 12.86 22.60 20.05
CA ARG A 115 12.24 21.26 20.17
C ARG A 115 10.74 21.35 20.35
N ARG A 116 10.26 22.26 21.20
CA ARG A 116 8.83 22.43 21.52
C ARG A 116 8.01 22.82 20.30
N PHE A 117 8.58 23.65 19.43
CA PHE A 117 7.95 24.15 18.21
C PHE A 117 8.39 23.40 16.95
N PHE A 118 9.08 22.26 17.11
CA PHE A 118 9.51 21.39 16.02
C PHE A 118 10.30 22.12 14.91
N LEU A 119 11.13 23.10 15.31
CA LEU A 119 11.93 23.89 14.38
C LEU A 119 13.05 23.03 13.80
N GLN A 120 13.34 23.24 12.51
CA GLN A 120 14.35 22.47 11.77
C GLN A 120 15.25 23.40 10.95
N VAL A 121 16.53 23.03 10.85
CA VAL A 121 17.51 23.65 9.96
C VAL A 121 18.09 22.54 9.09
N ASP A 122 18.05 22.68 7.76
CA ASP A 122 18.47 21.65 6.80
C ASP A 122 17.83 20.27 7.07
N ASN A 123 16.54 20.25 7.42
CA ASN A 123 15.75 19.06 7.80
C ASN A 123 16.25 18.31 9.05
N LEU A 124 17.01 18.97 9.92
CA LEU A 124 17.49 18.41 11.19
C LEU A 124 16.94 19.21 12.37
N TYR A 125 16.47 18.50 13.40
CA TYR A 125 16.04 19.09 14.68
C TYR A 125 17.22 19.54 15.55
N PHE A 126 16.93 20.40 16.54
CA PHE A 126 17.93 20.94 17.46
C PHE A 126 18.65 19.84 18.28
N LYS A 127 19.95 19.70 18.04
CA LYS A 127 20.87 18.78 18.71
C LYS A 127 21.67 19.52 19.78
N ARG A 128 21.50 19.14 21.04
CA ARG A 128 22.24 19.71 22.19
C ARG A 128 23.76 19.63 22.02
N VAL A 129 24.27 18.60 21.33
CA VAL A 129 25.72 18.40 21.10
C VAL A 129 26.33 19.45 20.16
N GLN A 130 25.49 20.18 19.39
CA GLN A 130 25.91 21.25 18.49
C GLN A 130 25.60 22.65 19.01
N ALA A 131 24.91 22.77 20.15
CA ALA A 131 24.67 24.02 20.84
C ALA A 131 26.00 24.68 21.25
N HIS A 132 26.00 26.00 21.37
CA HIS A 132 27.17 26.84 21.62
C HIS A 132 28.14 26.91 20.43
N ARG A 133 27.58 26.86 19.23
CA ARG A 133 28.27 27.20 17.98
C ARG A 133 27.48 28.33 17.36
N ALA A 134 28.10 29.49 17.21
CA ALA A 134 27.42 30.71 16.80
C ALA A 134 26.60 30.50 15.52
N ARG A 135 27.16 29.79 14.53
CA ARG A 135 26.42 29.47 13.30
C ARG A 135 25.18 28.62 13.53
N TYR A 136 25.30 27.59 14.37
CA TYR A 136 24.21 26.67 14.64
C TYR A 136 23.06 27.37 15.36
N ASP A 137 23.39 28.14 16.39
CA ASP A 137 22.41 28.85 17.20
C ASP A 137 21.79 30.04 16.44
N ALA A 138 22.54 30.72 15.56
CA ALA A 138 21.98 31.71 14.65
C ALA A 138 20.94 31.11 13.68
N GLN A 139 21.17 29.89 13.15
CA GLN A 139 20.21 29.23 12.25
C GLN A 139 18.91 28.88 12.96
N PHE A 140 18.97 28.36 14.18
CA PHE A 140 17.78 28.05 14.96
C PHE A 140 17.09 29.31 15.51
N THR A 141 17.85 30.37 15.81
CA THR A 141 17.30 31.68 16.17
C THR A 141 16.51 32.28 15.02
N LEU A 142 16.95 32.10 13.77
CA LEU A 142 16.18 32.49 12.58
C LEU A 142 14.86 31.73 12.50
N GLN A 143 14.89 30.41 12.63
CA GLN A 143 13.67 29.59 12.60
C GLN A 143 12.70 29.97 13.71
N LEU A 144 13.23 30.23 14.92
CA LEU A 144 12.42 30.63 16.06
C LEU A 144 11.83 32.03 15.84
N TYR A 145 12.61 32.97 15.34
CA TYR A 145 12.10 34.29 14.99
C TYR A 145 10.98 34.22 13.95
N LEU A 146 11.17 33.44 12.88
CA LEU A 146 10.15 33.23 11.86
C LEU A 146 8.89 32.57 12.45
N TYR A 147 9.04 31.59 13.34
CA TYR A 147 7.92 30.97 14.06
C TYR A 147 7.17 31.96 14.98
N LEU A 148 7.90 32.73 15.77
CA LEU A 148 7.33 33.70 16.73
C LEU A 148 6.69 34.89 16.04
N THR A 149 7.17 35.26 14.85
CA THR A 149 6.61 36.38 14.08
C THR A 149 5.56 35.95 13.05
N SER A 150 5.54 34.67 12.64
CA SER A 150 4.50 34.11 11.74
C SER A 150 3.13 33.97 12.42
N HIS A 151 3.07 33.83 13.75
CA HIS A 151 1.81 33.70 14.49
C HIS A 151 1.23 35.02 15.02
N SER A 152 1.75 36.18 14.61
CA SER A 152 1.19 37.51 14.97
C SER A 152 0.73 38.29 13.74
N ARG A 153 0.53 37.57 12.63
CA ARG A 153 -0.04 38.06 11.38
C ARG A 153 -1.02 37.05 10.78
N ILE A 154 -1.87 36.48 11.63
CA ILE A 154 -3.14 35.87 11.18
C ILE A 154 -4.26 36.91 11.14
N GLU A 155 -4.06 38.08 11.74
CA GLU A 155 -4.97 39.22 11.62
C GLU A 155 -4.19 40.42 11.05
N ASP A 156 -4.69 40.94 9.92
CA ASP A 156 -4.35 42.20 9.24
C ASP A 156 -3.11 42.30 8.29
N LYS A 157 -3.27 41.66 7.10
CA LYS A 157 -2.91 42.08 5.70
C LYS A 157 -1.43 42.24 5.24
N PRO A 158 -1.09 42.06 3.93
CA PRO A 158 -1.82 41.42 2.83
C PRO A 158 -1.21 40.07 2.44
N ALA A 159 -2.02 39.20 1.85
CA ALA A 159 -1.56 38.04 1.11
C ALA A 159 -0.48 38.43 0.09
N MET A 160 0.38 37.49 -0.31
CA MET A 160 0.85 37.50 -1.70
C MET A 160 -0.35 37.88 -2.57
N ARG A 161 -0.15 38.66 -3.64
CA ARG A 161 -1.11 38.63 -4.75
C ARG A 161 -1.07 37.24 -5.37
N VAL A 162 -1.64 36.31 -4.63
CA VAL A 162 -2.63 35.39 -5.11
C VAL A 162 -3.75 36.28 -5.65
N GLU A 163 -3.86 36.38 -6.96
CA GLU A 163 -5.13 36.73 -7.56
C GLU A 163 -6.18 35.79 -6.94
N LYS A 164 -7.08 36.31 -6.10
CA LYS A 164 -8.19 35.58 -5.43
C LYS A 164 -8.05 34.04 -5.55
N ILE A 165 -7.27 33.36 -4.68
CA ILE A 165 -7.50 31.92 -4.49
C ILE A 165 -8.91 31.90 -3.94
N VAL A 166 -9.82 31.40 -4.75
CA VAL A 166 -11.19 31.16 -4.36
C VAL A 166 -11.14 30.05 -3.29
N THR A 167 -11.10 30.42 -2.01
CA THR A 167 -11.04 29.46 -0.88
C THR A 167 -12.32 28.63 -0.76
N THR A 168 -13.34 28.96 -1.54
CA THR A 168 -14.59 28.21 -1.66
C THR A 168 -14.95 28.17 -3.14
N PRO A 169 -14.47 27.15 -3.89
CA PRO A 169 -14.65 27.12 -5.34
C PRO A 169 -16.12 27.29 -5.69
N SER A 170 -16.41 28.11 -6.71
CA SER A 170 -17.78 28.32 -7.20
C SER A 170 -18.41 27.03 -7.72
N VAL A 171 -17.60 26.05 -8.09
CA VAL A 171 -17.97 24.74 -8.62
C VAL A 171 -17.08 23.68 -7.99
N LYS A 172 -17.63 22.57 -7.49
CA LYS A 172 -16.83 21.47 -6.93
C LYS A 172 -15.93 20.83 -7.99
N ASN A 173 -14.68 20.46 -7.66
CA ASN A 173 -13.79 19.76 -8.60
C ASN A 173 -14.42 18.42 -9.06
N PRO A 174 -14.77 18.25 -10.36
CA PRO A 174 -15.37 17.02 -10.86
C PRO A 174 -14.35 15.89 -11.11
N PHE A 175 -13.06 16.20 -11.03
CA PHE A 175 -11.94 15.30 -11.35
C PHE A 175 -11.19 14.80 -10.11
N SER A 176 -11.67 15.11 -8.90
CA SER A 176 -11.01 14.74 -7.64
C SER A 176 -10.95 13.23 -7.38
N SER A 177 -11.75 12.42 -8.07
CA SER A 177 -11.73 10.96 -8.00
C SER A 177 -11.45 10.37 -9.37
N SER A 178 -10.28 9.72 -9.49
CA SER A 178 -9.78 9.09 -10.72
C SER A 178 -9.57 7.57 -10.61
N ARG A 179 -9.65 7.01 -9.39
CA ARG A 179 -9.33 5.60 -9.12
C ARG A 179 -10.54 4.83 -8.60
N VAL A 180 -10.63 3.58 -9.03
CA VAL A 180 -11.47 2.52 -8.48
C VAL A 180 -10.52 1.45 -7.91
N ASP A 181 -10.62 1.17 -6.62
CA ASP A 181 -9.75 0.22 -5.88
C ASP A 181 -10.33 -1.21 -5.85
N ASP A 182 -11.65 -1.33 -5.97
CA ASP A 182 -12.38 -2.59 -5.97
C ASP A 182 -13.71 -2.42 -6.74
N PRO A 183 -14.24 -3.51 -7.33
CA PRO A 183 -15.42 -3.44 -8.20
C PRO A 183 -16.72 -3.09 -7.47
N TYR A 184 -16.74 -3.06 -6.14
CA TYR A 184 -17.93 -2.77 -5.34
C TYR A 184 -18.11 -1.27 -5.06
N GLN A 185 -17.11 -0.45 -5.38
CA GLN A 185 -17.22 1.00 -5.26
C GLN A 185 -18.23 1.59 -6.27
N ASN A 186 -18.77 2.77 -5.95
CA ASN A 186 -19.69 3.47 -6.85
C ASN A 186 -19.03 4.70 -7.46
N HIS A 187 -18.55 4.56 -8.70
CA HIS A 187 -18.04 5.68 -9.50
C HIS A 187 -18.94 5.97 -10.70
N LEU A 188 -18.81 7.19 -11.24
CA LEU A 188 -19.44 7.55 -12.50
C LEU A 188 -18.91 6.63 -13.60
N ASP A 189 -19.80 6.10 -14.43
CA ASP A 189 -19.48 5.19 -15.52
C ASP A 189 -19.83 5.82 -16.86
N PHE A 190 -18.89 5.77 -17.80
CA PHE A 190 -19.11 6.16 -19.18
C PHE A 190 -19.17 4.92 -20.06
N GLU A 191 -20.40 4.41 -20.25
CA GLU A 191 -20.69 3.11 -20.85
C GLU A 191 -20.13 2.89 -22.26
N HIS A 192 -19.82 3.98 -22.99
CA HIS A 192 -19.24 3.89 -24.33
C HIS A 192 -17.81 3.33 -24.31
N ILE A 193 -17.01 3.70 -23.29
CA ILE A 193 -15.65 3.18 -23.15
C ILE A 193 -15.74 1.69 -22.82
N TYR A 194 -15.07 0.86 -23.61
CA TYR A 194 -15.05 -0.61 -23.49
C TYR A 194 -16.42 -1.30 -23.58
N LYS A 195 -17.38 -0.70 -24.31
CA LYS A 195 -18.71 -1.28 -24.49
C LYS A 195 -18.66 -2.71 -25.02
N SER A 196 -17.85 -2.97 -26.05
CA SER A 196 -17.73 -4.32 -26.65
C SER A 196 -17.15 -5.34 -25.68
N GLN A 197 -16.11 -4.97 -24.93
CA GLN A 197 -15.49 -5.85 -23.93
C GLN A 197 -16.48 -6.19 -22.81
N PHE A 198 -17.27 -5.21 -22.35
CA PHE A 198 -18.33 -5.43 -21.37
C PHE A 198 -19.39 -6.44 -21.87
N TYR A 199 -19.90 -6.26 -23.09
CA TYR A 199 -20.91 -7.18 -23.64
C TYR A 199 -20.35 -8.57 -23.93
N HIS A 200 -19.06 -8.68 -24.28
CA HIS A 200 -18.40 -9.97 -24.42
C HIS A 200 -18.33 -10.72 -23.07
N LEU A 201 -17.96 -10.04 -21.98
CA LEU A 201 -18.00 -10.66 -20.65
C LEU A 201 -19.41 -11.11 -20.27
N LYS A 202 -20.43 -10.30 -20.58
CA LYS A 202 -21.84 -10.68 -20.37
C LYS A 202 -22.27 -11.88 -21.21
N SER A 203 -21.80 -12.00 -22.46
CA SER A 203 -22.11 -13.16 -23.30
C SER A 203 -21.47 -14.42 -22.74
N LEU A 204 -20.22 -14.36 -22.27
CA LEU A 204 -19.55 -15.50 -21.63
C LEU A 204 -20.30 -16.00 -20.40
N VAL A 205 -20.81 -15.10 -19.55
CA VAL A 205 -21.64 -15.50 -18.39
C VAL A 205 -22.90 -16.22 -18.85
N GLU A 206 -23.57 -15.71 -19.89
CA GLU A 206 -24.79 -16.34 -20.42
C GLU A 206 -24.49 -17.69 -21.09
N GLU A 207 -23.38 -17.81 -21.80
CA GLU A 207 -22.94 -19.06 -22.41
C GLU A 207 -22.63 -20.15 -21.36
N ILE A 208 -22.00 -19.77 -20.24
CA ILE A 208 -21.78 -20.69 -19.11
C ILE A 208 -23.11 -21.15 -18.52
N LYS A 209 -24.05 -20.21 -18.31
CA LYS A 209 -25.39 -20.51 -17.79
C LYS A 209 -26.17 -21.49 -18.68
N GLN A 210 -26.00 -21.38 -19.99
CA GLN A 210 -26.69 -22.22 -20.97
C GLN A 210 -26.06 -23.62 -21.11
N ASP A 211 -24.79 -23.80 -20.75
CA ASP A 211 -24.08 -25.08 -20.75
C ASP A 211 -24.46 -25.96 -19.54
N LYS A 212 -25.72 -26.39 -19.50
CA LYS A 212 -26.25 -27.22 -18.40
C LYS A 212 -25.67 -28.63 -18.37
N GLU A 213 -25.16 -29.12 -19.50
CA GLU A 213 -24.64 -30.48 -19.66
C GLU A 213 -23.21 -30.61 -19.13
N ASN A 214 -22.31 -29.69 -19.50
CA ASN A 214 -20.91 -29.78 -19.09
C ASN A 214 -20.59 -28.86 -17.91
N GLN A 215 -21.38 -27.79 -17.71
CA GLN A 215 -21.23 -26.83 -16.62
C GLN A 215 -19.81 -26.28 -16.51
N GLN A 216 -19.12 -26.15 -17.66
CA GLN A 216 -17.70 -25.83 -17.67
C GLN A 216 -17.46 -24.35 -17.40
N SER A 217 -16.48 -24.09 -16.55
CA SER A 217 -15.97 -22.76 -16.32
C SER A 217 -15.16 -22.26 -17.51
N ARG A 218 -15.16 -20.95 -17.72
CA ARG A 218 -14.41 -20.30 -18.80
C ARG A 218 -13.44 -19.26 -18.26
N GLY A 219 -12.26 -19.21 -18.87
CA GLY A 219 -11.27 -18.16 -18.63
C GLY A 219 -11.51 -16.95 -19.53
N ALA A 220 -11.23 -15.76 -19.01
CA ALA A 220 -11.14 -14.51 -19.77
C ALA A 220 -9.95 -13.68 -19.28
N LEU A 221 -9.15 -13.19 -20.22
CA LEU A 221 -7.96 -12.39 -19.93
C LEU A 221 -8.19 -10.95 -20.38
N ILE A 222 -8.07 -10.00 -19.46
CA ILE A 222 -8.24 -8.58 -19.73
C ILE A 222 -6.88 -7.90 -19.68
N LEU A 223 -6.42 -7.42 -20.84
CA LEU A 223 -5.11 -6.82 -21.02
C LEU A 223 -5.25 -5.31 -21.17
N GLY A 224 -4.67 -4.56 -20.24
CA GLY A 224 -4.70 -3.09 -20.30
C GLY A 224 -3.67 -2.43 -19.40
N GLU A 225 -3.02 -1.40 -19.91
CA GLU A 225 -1.98 -0.62 -19.23
C GLU A 225 -2.43 -0.03 -17.87
N ALA A 226 -1.47 0.42 -17.07
CA ALA A 226 -1.76 1.10 -15.80
C ALA A 226 -2.70 2.30 -16.00
N GLY A 227 -3.81 2.32 -15.24
CA GLY A 227 -4.83 3.38 -15.36
C GLY A 227 -5.68 3.34 -16.63
N SER A 228 -5.66 2.24 -17.39
CA SER A 228 -6.52 2.03 -18.57
C SER A 228 -8.01 1.86 -18.24
N GLY A 229 -8.36 1.51 -17.00
CA GLY A 229 -9.74 1.33 -16.56
C GLY A 229 -10.17 -0.13 -16.34
N LYS A 230 -9.23 -1.09 -16.19
CA LYS A 230 -9.53 -2.51 -15.89
C LYS A 230 -10.53 -2.68 -14.73
N THR A 231 -10.20 -2.17 -13.54
CA THR A 231 -11.07 -2.26 -12.36
C THR A 231 -12.38 -1.49 -12.53
N HIS A 232 -12.40 -0.45 -13.38
CA HIS A 232 -13.63 0.28 -13.69
C HIS A 232 -14.58 -0.54 -14.60
N LEU A 233 -14.04 -1.27 -15.57
CA LEU A 233 -14.79 -2.26 -16.35
C LEU A 233 -15.36 -3.37 -15.44
N MET A 234 -14.59 -3.83 -14.45
CA MET A 234 -15.06 -4.79 -13.44
C MET A 234 -16.16 -4.20 -12.56
N MET A 235 -16.06 -2.93 -12.15
CA MET A 235 -17.13 -2.23 -11.44
C MET A 235 -18.42 -2.14 -12.28
N ARG A 236 -18.32 -1.85 -13.58
CA ARG A 236 -19.48 -1.88 -14.49
C ARG A 236 -20.11 -3.26 -14.54
N LEU A 237 -19.29 -4.31 -14.68
CA LEU A 237 -19.76 -5.69 -14.66
C LEU A 237 -20.49 -6.01 -13.36
N ALA A 238 -19.91 -5.65 -12.22
CA ALA A 238 -20.52 -5.82 -10.90
C ALA A 238 -21.88 -5.12 -10.80
N LYS A 239 -21.97 -3.84 -11.16
CA LYS A 239 -23.25 -3.11 -11.15
C LYS A 239 -24.32 -3.77 -12.02
N ALA A 240 -23.92 -4.36 -13.14
CA ALA A 240 -24.84 -5.01 -14.09
C ALA A 240 -25.23 -6.45 -13.71
N THR A 241 -24.54 -7.09 -12.77
CA THR A 241 -24.75 -8.52 -12.46
C THR A 241 -25.00 -8.82 -10.99
N LEU A 242 -24.59 -8.00 -10.03
CA LEU A 242 -24.65 -8.31 -8.58
C LEU A 242 -26.05 -8.66 -8.06
N LYS A 243 -27.12 -8.19 -8.72
CA LYS A 243 -28.50 -8.56 -8.36
C LYS A 243 -28.76 -10.04 -8.62
N THR A 244 -28.20 -10.60 -9.70
CA THR A 244 -28.44 -11.98 -10.16
C THR A 244 -27.25 -12.90 -9.87
N ASN A 245 -26.04 -12.49 -10.25
CA ASN A 245 -24.81 -13.27 -10.12
C ASN A 245 -24.04 -12.89 -8.86
N ARG A 246 -23.09 -13.76 -8.49
CA ARG A 246 -22.13 -13.51 -7.41
C ARG A 246 -20.77 -13.17 -8.00
N LEU A 247 -20.31 -11.97 -7.71
CA LEU A 247 -19.02 -11.48 -8.14
C LEU A 247 -18.03 -11.56 -6.98
N LEU A 248 -16.89 -12.16 -7.25
CA LEU A 248 -15.87 -12.55 -6.29
C LEU A 248 -14.55 -11.90 -6.71
N TYR A 249 -14.07 -10.95 -5.91
CA TYR A 249 -12.90 -10.15 -6.22
C TYR A 249 -11.69 -10.63 -5.41
N VAL A 250 -10.64 -11.02 -6.11
CA VAL A 250 -9.42 -11.61 -5.55
C VAL A 250 -8.23 -10.76 -5.96
N ARG A 251 -7.54 -10.20 -4.96
CA ARG A 251 -6.28 -9.47 -5.14
C ARG A 251 -5.10 -10.43 -5.12
N GLN A 252 -3.92 -9.97 -5.53
CA GLN A 252 -2.71 -10.81 -5.50
C GLN A 252 -2.44 -11.47 -4.13
N PRO A 253 -2.03 -12.76 -4.12
CA PRO A 253 -1.47 -13.42 -2.93
C PRO A 253 -0.10 -12.84 -2.56
N ASN A 254 0.31 -13.04 -1.31
CA ASN A 254 1.58 -12.54 -0.76
C ASN A 254 2.42 -13.63 -0.06
N ASN A 255 1.97 -14.89 -0.06
CA ASN A 255 2.66 -16.02 0.56
C ASN A 255 2.51 -17.27 -0.31
N PRO A 256 3.62 -17.90 -0.76
CA PRO A 256 3.61 -18.98 -1.73
C PRO A 256 2.98 -20.28 -1.21
N ASN A 257 2.90 -20.47 0.11
CA ASN A 257 2.39 -21.67 0.75
C ASN A 257 0.89 -21.62 1.07
N SER A 258 0.23 -20.49 0.74
CA SER A 258 -1.17 -20.23 1.15
C SER A 258 -2.00 -19.58 0.03
N VAL A 259 -1.63 -19.81 -1.23
CA VAL A 259 -2.23 -19.09 -2.36
C VAL A 259 -3.70 -19.46 -2.53
N MET A 260 -4.05 -20.76 -2.49
CA MET A 260 -5.44 -21.21 -2.57
C MET A 260 -6.27 -20.69 -1.41
N HIS A 261 -5.72 -20.74 -0.19
CA HIS A 261 -6.35 -20.20 1.01
C HIS A 261 -6.59 -18.69 0.94
N HIS A 262 -5.63 -17.95 0.39
CA HIS A 262 -5.79 -16.52 0.11
C HIS A 262 -6.94 -16.28 -0.87
N ILE A 263 -6.99 -17.02 -1.98
CA ILE A 263 -8.07 -16.90 -2.98
C ILE A 263 -9.43 -17.16 -2.32
N TYR A 264 -9.56 -18.27 -1.59
CA TYR A 264 -10.77 -18.63 -0.87
C TYR A 264 -11.17 -17.57 0.17
N SER A 265 -10.21 -17.02 0.92
CA SER A 265 -10.48 -15.95 1.89
C SER A 265 -11.02 -14.69 1.21
N ARG A 266 -10.47 -14.27 0.07
CA ARG A 266 -10.99 -13.11 -0.68
C ARG A 266 -12.36 -13.38 -1.32
N ILE A 267 -12.64 -14.62 -1.70
CA ILE A 267 -13.98 -15.08 -2.10
C ILE A 267 -14.98 -14.91 -0.95
N LEU A 268 -14.65 -15.38 0.26
CA LEU A 268 -15.51 -15.22 1.44
C LEU A 268 -15.73 -13.74 1.78
N GLU A 269 -14.70 -12.89 1.70
CA GLU A 269 -14.83 -11.44 1.91
C GLU A 269 -15.73 -10.76 0.86
N SER A 270 -15.67 -11.25 -0.38
CA SER A 270 -16.56 -10.80 -1.46
C SER A 270 -18.01 -11.21 -1.19
N PHE A 271 -18.23 -12.42 -0.69
CA PHE A 271 -19.55 -12.92 -0.36
C PHE A 271 -20.29 -12.09 0.69
N VAL A 272 -19.57 -11.43 1.61
CA VAL A 272 -20.12 -10.54 2.64
C VAL A 272 -20.51 -9.15 2.09
N GLN A 273 -20.10 -8.81 0.86
CA GLN A 273 -20.49 -7.53 0.25
C GLN A 273 -22.01 -7.44 0.09
N LYS A 274 -22.55 -6.27 0.40
CA LYS A 274 -23.98 -6.00 0.34
C LYS A 274 -24.42 -5.66 -1.07
N VAL A 275 -25.59 -6.18 -1.45
CA VAL A 275 -26.28 -5.88 -2.69
C VAL A 275 -27.60 -5.22 -2.34
N ASP A 276 -27.89 -4.11 -3.01
CA ASP A 276 -29.17 -3.41 -2.88
C ASP A 276 -30.22 -4.04 -3.81
N ILE A 277 -31.22 -4.69 -3.21
CA ILE A 277 -32.36 -5.29 -3.91
C ILE A 277 -33.61 -4.68 -3.32
N GLU A 278 -34.23 -3.79 -4.10
CA GLU A 278 -35.52 -3.17 -3.78
C GLU A 278 -35.55 -2.48 -2.41
N GLY A 279 -34.43 -1.90 -1.98
CA GLY A 279 -34.29 -1.23 -0.68
C GLY A 279 -33.93 -2.16 0.48
N THR A 280 -33.78 -3.47 0.22
CA THR A 280 -33.22 -4.43 1.18
C THR A 280 -31.72 -4.62 0.94
N GLN A 281 -30.97 -4.70 2.03
CA GLN A 281 -29.51 -4.87 2.00
C GLN A 281 -29.16 -6.31 2.40
N ARG A 282 -28.96 -7.18 1.40
CA ARG A 282 -28.56 -8.58 1.59
C ARG A 282 -27.12 -8.79 1.17
N THR A 283 -26.43 -9.74 1.77
CA THR A 283 -25.09 -10.11 1.30
C THR A 283 -25.18 -10.94 0.02
N GLN A 284 -24.12 -10.97 -0.79
CA GLN A 284 -24.06 -11.88 -1.93
C GLN A 284 -24.28 -13.34 -1.52
N LEU A 285 -23.75 -13.73 -0.36
CA LEU A 285 -23.93 -15.08 0.18
C LEU A 285 -25.39 -15.38 0.50
N ASP A 286 -26.10 -14.43 1.13
CA ASP A 286 -27.52 -14.60 1.45
C ASP A 286 -28.35 -14.86 0.17
N LEU A 287 -28.01 -14.16 -0.91
CA LEU A 287 -28.72 -14.29 -2.19
C LEU A 287 -28.47 -15.66 -2.84
N LEU A 288 -27.20 -16.08 -2.90
CA LEU A 288 -26.84 -17.40 -3.42
C LEU A 288 -27.57 -18.50 -2.65
N LEU A 289 -27.44 -18.49 -1.31
CA LEU A 289 -27.91 -19.60 -0.49
C LEU A 289 -29.43 -19.64 -0.39
N ALA A 290 -30.11 -18.49 -0.39
CA ALA A 290 -31.57 -18.44 -0.47
C ALA A 290 -32.08 -19.16 -1.74
N HIS A 291 -31.54 -18.83 -2.91
CA HIS A 291 -31.93 -19.47 -4.17
C HIS A 291 -31.59 -20.96 -4.17
N VAL A 292 -30.34 -21.28 -3.85
CA VAL A 292 -29.85 -22.66 -3.90
C VAL A 292 -30.62 -23.56 -2.94
N PHE A 293 -30.81 -23.15 -1.68
CA PHE A 293 -31.52 -23.99 -0.71
C PHE A 293 -32.98 -24.19 -1.08
N VAL A 294 -33.66 -23.15 -1.58
CA VAL A 294 -35.05 -23.28 -2.07
C VAL A 294 -35.12 -24.22 -3.27
N ASN A 295 -34.19 -24.11 -4.22
CA ASN A 295 -34.14 -24.97 -5.40
C ASN A 295 -33.86 -26.43 -5.03
N ILE A 296 -32.92 -26.68 -4.10
CA ILE A 296 -32.68 -28.02 -3.56
C ILE A 296 -33.95 -28.59 -2.92
N LEU A 297 -34.61 -27.84 -2.04
CA LEU A 297 -35.82 -28.29 -1.36
C LEU A 297 -36.97 -28.56 -2.35
N LYS A 298 -37.14 -27.73 -3.38
CA LYS A 298 -38.12 -27.95 -4.46
C LYS A 298 -37.82 -29.21 -5.27
N THR A 299 -36.55 -29.49 -5.56
CA THR A 299 -36.14 -30.74 -6.22
C THR A 299 -36.47 -31.95 -5.34
N ILE A 300 -36.12 -31.91 -4.05
CA ILE A 300 -36.44 -32.99 -3.10
C ILE A 300 -37.96 -33.22 -3.01
N GLN A 301 -38.77 -32.15 -3.03
CA GLN A 301 -40.23 -32.23 -2.95
C GLN A 301 -40.87 -33.06 -4.08
N GLN A 302 -40.21 -33.17 -5.23
CA GLN A 302 -40.71 -33.97 -6.35
C GLN A 302 -40.76 -35.47 -5.99
N GLU A 303 -39.89 -35.90 -5.08
CA GLU A 303 -39.74 -37.30 -4.66
C GLU A 303 -40.26 -37.54 -3.23
N ASP A 304 -40.07 -36.59 -2.32
CA ASP A 304 -40.48 -36.64 -0.91
C ASP A 304 -41.68 -35.72 -0.64
N LYS A 305 -42.86 -36.31 -0.39
CA LYS A 305 -44.11 -35.58 -0.11
C LYS A 305 -44.44 -35.48 1.39
N THR A 306 -43.43 -35.43 2.26
CA THR A 306 -43.67 -35.27 3.69
C THR A 306 -44.34 -33.92 4.01
N GLN A 307 -45.36 -33.95 4.87
CA GLN A 307 -46.13 -32.77 5.28
C GLN A 307 -45.25 -31.63 5.83
N LYS A 308 -44.14 -31.97 6.50
CA LYS A 308 -43.19 -30.97 7.03
C LYS A 308 -42.43 -30.24 5.91
N LEU A 309 -42.01 -30.94 4.85
CA LEU A 309 -41.36 -30.32 3.70
C LEU A 309 -42.32 -29.40 2.95
N GLU A 310 -43.55 -29.86 2.74
CA GLU A 310 -44.61 -29.04 2.11
C GLU A 310 -44.88 -27.76 2.90
N GLN A 311 -44.98 -27.85 4.24
CA GLN A 311 -45.13 -26.67 5.09
C GLN A 311 -43.96 -25.69 4.98
N ILE A 312 -42.71 -26.20 4.94
CA ILE A 312 -41.53 -25.34 4.79
C ILE A 312 -41.54 -24.66 3.42
N ILE A 313 -41.81 -25.38 2.34
CA ILE A 313 -41.86 -24.82 0.99
C ILE A 313 -43.01 -23.80 0.86
N GLN A 314 -44.18 -24.07 1.44
CA GLN A 314 -45.29 -23.12 1.50
C GLN A 314 -44.93 -21.83 2.25
N LEU A 315 -44.13 -21.92 3.32
CA LEU A 315 -43.63 -20.75 4.05
C LEU A 315 -42.68 -19.90 3.20
N LEU A 316 -41.91 -20.53 2.30
CA LEU A 316 -40.93 -19.88 1.44
C LEU A 316 -41.56 -19.19 0.21
N GLN A 317 -42.81 -19.50 -0.15
CA GLN A 317 -43.55 -18.87 -1.26
C GLN A 317 -42.70 -18.75 -2.56
N ASP A 318 -42.90 -17.68 -3.35
CA ASP A 318 -42.11 -17.35 -4.54
C ASP A 318 -40.88 -16.47 -4.22
N ASP A 319 -40.67 -16.09 -2.96
CA ASP A 319 -39.53 -15.25 -2.54
C ASP A 319 -38.56 -16.06 -1.66
N SER A 320 -37.42 -16.39 -2.26
CA SER A 320 -36.37 -17.17 -1.62
C SER A 320 -35.81 -16.52 -0.35
N LEU A 321 -35.82 -15.18 -0.24
CA LEU A 321 -35.21 -14.45 0.86
C LEU A 321 -36.00 -14.58 2.16
N ILE A 322 -37.26 -15.02 2.06
CA ILE A 322 -38.11 -15.36 3.20
C ILE A 322 -37.47 -16.45 4.09
N LEU A 323 -36.55 -17.26 3.52
CA LEU A 323 -35.75 -18.25 4.26
C LEU A 323 -35.14 -17.69 5.55
N TYR A 324 -34.69 -16.43 5.55
CA TYR A 324 -34.05 -15.81 6.71
C TYR A 324 -35.03 -15.20 7.73
N GLU A 325 -36.31 -15.09 7.35
CA GLU A 325 -37.32 -14.35 8.12
C GLU A 325 -38.43 -15.23 8.69
N ARG A 326 -38.95 -16.20 7.91
CA ARG A 326 -40.21 -16.90 8.23
C ARG A 326 -40.07 -18.40 8.54
N LEU A 327 -38.88 -18.87 8.89
CA LEU A 327 -38.70 -20.23 9.44
C LEU A 327 -39.11 -20.37 10.92
N GLY A 328 -39.60 -19.29 11.54
CA GLY A 328 -40.04 -19.22 12.93
C GLY A 328 -39.54 -17.94 13.60
N GLY A 329 -40.08 -17.58 14.76
CA GLY A 329 -39.56 -16.45 15.54
C GLY A 329 -38.10 -16.68 15.93
N GLU A 330 -37.32 -15.62 16.05
CA GLU A 330 -35.92 -15.72 16.49
C GLU A 330 -35.82 -16.46 17.84
N ASN A 331 -34.83 -17.34 17.98
CA ASN A 331 -34.62 -18.19 19.17
C ASN A 331 -35.78 -19.14 19.55
N THR A 332 -36.80 -19.30 18.71
CA THR A 332 -37.89 -20.27 18.95
C THR A 332 -37.46 -21.71 18.64
N GLN A 333 -38.09 -22.68 19.33
CA GLN A 333 -37.88 -24.11 19.06
C GLN A 333 -38.24 -24.46 17.62
N ARG A 334 -39.34 -23.88 17.11
CA ARG A 334 -39.78 -24.05 15.72
C ARG A 334 -38.71 -23.65 14.70
N ASN A 335 -38.03 -22.52 14.91
CA ASN A 335 -36.94 -22.07 14.03
C ASN A 335 -35.77 -23.08 14.04
N ARG A 336 -35.36 -23.56 15.22
CA ARG A 336 -34.31 -24.58 15.35
C ARG A 336 -34.69 -25.89 14.66
N ASP A 337 -35.92 -26.36 14.84
CA ASP A 337 -36.41 -27.61 14.27
C ASP A 337 -36.58 -27.56 12.75
N ASN A 338 -36.84 -26.37 12.20
CA ASN A 338 -36.90 -26.13 10.76
C ASN A 338 -35.50 -26.10 10.14
N TRP A 339 -34.57 -25.33 10.70
CA TRP A 339 -33.18 -25.31 10.22
C TRP A 339 -32.50 -26.68 10.33
N LYS A 340 -32.73 -27.43 11.42
CA LYS A 340 -32.21 -28.79 11.55
C LYS A 340 -32.77 -29.74 10.48
N TYR A 341 -34.04 -29.56 10.12
CA TYR A 341 -34.66 -30.34 9.05
C TYR A 341 -34.08 -29.96 7.67
N ILE A 342 -33.92 -28.67 7.39
CA ILE A 342 -33.27 -28.15 6.17
C ILE A 342 -31.84 -28.67 6.07
N GLU A 343 -31.06 -28.59 7.15
CA GLU A 343 -29.70 -29.14 7.24
C GLU A 343 -29.68 -30.61 6.84
N THR A 344 -30.55 -31.42 7.44
CA THR A 344 -30.62 -32.86 7.14
C THR A 344 -30.96 -33.12 5.67
N LYS A 345 -31.95 -32.41 5.10
CA LYS A 345 -32.39 -32.61 3.72
C LYS A 345 -31.35 -32.17 2.70
N ILE A 346 -30.72 -31.03 2.92
CA ILE A 346 -29.68 -30.52 2.02
C ILE A 346 -28.43 -31.40 2.10
N THR A 347 -28.02 -31.86 3.28
CA THR A 347 -26.90 -32.81 3.41
C THR A 347 -27.20 -34.13 2.69
N GLN A 348 -28.40 -34.71 2.87
CA GLN A 348 -28.80 -35.92 2.13
C GLN A 348 -28.81 -35.73 0.62
N TRP A 349 -29.32 -34.58 0.15
CA TRP A 349 -29.30 -34.25 -1.27
C TRP A 349 -27.85 -34.14 -1.79
N TRP A 350 -26.95 -33.52 -1.03
CA TRP A 350 -25.55 -33.43 -1.39
C TRP A 350 -24.89 -34.81 -1.52
N GLU A 351 -25.10 -35.67 -0.53
CA GLU A 351 -24.56 -37.04 -0.51
C GLU A 351 -25.03 -37.87 -1.72
N ASN A 352 -26.27 -37.66 -2.17
CA ASN A 352 -26.85 -38.39 -3.30
C ASN A 352 -26.39 -37.87 -4.68
N ASN A 353 -26.07 -36.57 -4.80
CA ASN A 353 -25.72 -35.94 -6.09
C ASN A 353 -24.21 -35.80 -6.29
N TYR A 354 -23.44 -35.75 -5.20
CA TYR A 354 -22.00 -35.58 -5.23
C TYR A 354 -21.33 -36.71 -4.44
N SER A 355 -20.56 -36.37 -3.40
CA SER A 355 -19.88 -37.34 -2.55
C SER A 355 -20.30 -37.15 -1.10
N ALA A 356 -20.56 -38.27 -0.42
CA ALA A 356 -20.67 -38.32 1.03
C ALA A 356 -19.31 -38.29 1.75
N SER A 357 -18.22 -38.55 1.01
CA SER A 357 -16.85 -38.46 1.52
C SER A 357 -16.22 -37.10 1.22
N GLY A 358 -15.22 -36.75 2.02
CA GLY A 358 -14.51 -35.47 1.91
C GLY A 358 -15.11 -34.38 2.81
N TYR A 359 -14.60 -33.16 2.64
CA TYR A 359 -14.91 -32.04 3.54
C TYR A 359 -16.08 -31.19 3.07
N ALA A 360 -16.46 -31.27 1.80
CA ALA A 360 -17.56 -30.50 1.25
C ALA A 360 -18.87 -30.63 2.06
N PRO A 361 -19.30 -31.82 2.57
CA PRO A 361 -20.46 -31.94 3.44
C PRO A 361 -20.32 -31.14 4.76
N ASN A 362 -19.13 -31.14 5.36
CA ASN A 362 -18.86 -30.38 6.58
C ASN A 362 -18.85 -28.87 6.32
N ILE A 363 -18.24 -28.44 5.20
CA ILE A 363 -18.25 -27.03 4.79
C ILE A 363 -19.69 -26.58 4.52
N LEU A 364 -20.48 -27.39 3.81
CA LEU A 364 -21.91 -27.14 3.56
C LEU A 364 -22.70 -27.04 4.86
N LYS A 365 -22.45 -27.92 5.82
CA LYS A 365 -23.03 -27.82 7.17
C LYS A 365 -22.65 -26.50 7.84
N GLY A 366 -21.39 -26.09 7.77
CA GLY A 366 -20.92 -24.79 8.26
C GLY A 366 -21.65 -23.61 7.61
N ILE A 367 -21.87 -23.66 6.29
CA ILE A 367 -22.62 -22.64 5.54
C ILE A 367 -24.09 -22.59 6.00
N ILE A 368 -24.73 -23.74 6.20
CA ILE A 368 -26.12 -23.83 6.70
C ILE A 368 -26.20 -23.27 8.13
N LYS A 369 -25.24 -23.62 9.00
CA LYS A 369 -25.14 -23.06 10.35
C LYS A 369 -25.02 -21.55 10.31
N TYR A 370 -24.14 -21.01 9.47
CA TYR A 370 -23.97 -19.57 9.30
C TYR A 370 -25.29 -18.87 8.93
N CYS A 371 -26.08 -19.48 8.05
CA CYS A 371 -27.41 -18.99 7.66
C CYS A 371 -28.44 -19.08 8.79
N SER A 372 -28.37 -20.13 9.62
CA SER A 372 -29.36 -20.41 10.67
C SER A 372 -29.29 -19.46 11.86
N TYR A 373 -28.11 -18.91 12.16
CA TYR A 373 -27.92 -17.99 13.27
C TYR A 373 -28.28 -16.56 12.86
N LYS A 374 -28.82 -15.76 13.80
CA LYS A 374 -29.03 -14.31 13.62
C LYS A 374 -28.07 -13.47 14.46
N ASP A 375 -27.68 -14.00 15.62
CA ASP A 375 -26.70 -13.40 16.52
C ASP A 375 -25.34 -13.22 15.82
N ILE A 376 -24.85 -11.98 15.84
CA ILE A 376 -23.62 -11.57 15.16
C ILE A 376 -22.41 -12.31 15.74
N LYS A 377 -22.36 -12.52 17.06
CA LYS A 377 -21.23 -13.19 17.72
C LYS A 377 -21.15 -14.67 17.32
N THR A 378 -22.29 -15.35 17.24
CA THR A 378 -22.34 -16.77 16.84
C THR A 378 -22.07 -16.92 15.35
N LYS A 379 -22.61 -16.03 14.50
CA LYS A 379 -22.24 -15.97 13.08
C LYS A 379 -20.74 -15.77 12.88
N ASP A 380 -20.11 -14.92 13.69
CA ASP A 380 -18.67 -14.67 13.64
C ASP A 380 -17.86 -15.94 13.97
N LYS A 381 -18.25 -16.71 14.99
CA LYS A 381 -17.64 -18.02 15.30
C LYS A 381 -17.71 -18.98 14.10
N VAL A 382 -18.88 -19.11 13.46
CA VAL A 382 -19.03 -19.95 12.26
C VAL A 382 -18.23 -19.38 11.08
N ARG A 383 -18.17 -18.05 10.91
CA ARG A 383 -17.33 -17.40 9.89
C ARG A 383 -15.87 -17.83 10.06
N ARG A 384 -15.33 -17.73 11.27
CA ARG A 384 -13.93 -18.09 11.59
C ARG A 384 -13.67 -19.58 11.33
N TRP A 385 -14.65 -20.44 11.54
CA TRP A 385 -14.54 -21.86 11.14
C TRP A 385 -14.51 -22.00 9.61
N LEU A 386 -15.41 -21.31 8.90
CA LEU A 386 -15.52 -21.34 7.44
C LEU A 386 -14.27 -20.79 6.74
N THR A 387 -13.46 -19.96 7.39
CA THR A 387 -12.16 -19.53 6.87
C THR A 387 -11.10 -20.64 6.93
N GLY A 388 -11.42 -21.84 7.41
CA GLY A 388 -10.44 -22.92 7.56
C GLY A 388 -9.44 -22.64 8.70
N ASN A 389 -9.84 -21.92 9.76
CA ASN A 389 -9.03 -21.80 10.97
C ASN A 389 -9.43 -22.89 11.99
N GLU A 390 -8.48 -23.35 12.81
CA GLU A 390 -8.79 -24.17 13.98
C GLU A 390 -9.38 -23.27 15.09
N LEU A 391 -10.48 -23.71 15.67
CA LEU A 391 -11.14 -23.05 16.79
C LEU A 391 -10.98 -23.86 18.08
N ASP A 392 -11.18 -23.20 19.22
CA ASP A 392 -11.24 -23.87 20.52
C ASP A 392 -12.37 -24.92 20.54
N SER A 393 -12.14 -26.06 21.19
CA SER A 393 -13.12 -27.17 21.24
C SER A 393 -14.47 -26.72 21.81
N GLN A 394 -14.48 -25.84 22.81
CA GLN A 394 -15.70 -25.25 23.36
C GLN A 394 -16.47 -24.45 22.29
N ILE A 395 -15.78 -23.70 21.43
CA ILE A 395 -16.42 -22.93 20.35
C ILE A 395 -17.00 -23.88 19.31
N CYS A 396 -16.27 -24.94 18.95
CA CYS A 396 -16.72 -26.00 18.05
C CYS A 396 -18.00 -26.70 18.56
N GLU A 397 -18.03 -27.06 19.84
CA GLU A 397 -19.22 -27.63 20.50
C GLU A 397 -20.41 -26.67 20.48
N GLU A 398 -20.18 -25.38 20.77
CA GLU A 398 -21.22 -24.34 20.76
C GLU A 398 -21.88 -24.16 19.38
N ILE A 399 -21.11 -24.26 18.28
CA ILE A 399 -21.62 -24.12 16.91
C ILE A 399 -22.00 -25.46 16.25
N GLY A 400 -21.72 -26.59 16.91
CA GLY A 400 -22.03 -27.93 16.42
C GLY A 400 -21.21 -28.37 15.19
N LEU A 401 -19.96 -27.91 15.11
CA LEU A 401 -18.99 -28.24 14.05
C LEU A 401 -17.72 -28.84 14.68
N ASN A 402 -17.05 -29.73 13.96
CA ASN A 402 -15.76 -30.28 14.38
C ASN A 402 -14.62 -29.57 13.65
N ASN A 403 -13.41 -29.56 14.21
CA ASN A 403 -12.23 -29.05 13.51
C ASN A 403 -11.87 -29.97 12.33
N TRP A 404 -11.45 -29.38 11.21
CA TRP A 404 -11.19 -30.10 9.96
C TRP A 404 -9.79 -30.75 9.90
N GLN A 405 -8.94 -30.56 10.90
CA GLN A 405 -7.54 -31.00 10.90
C GLN A 405 -7.32 -32.43 11.43
N GLU A 406 -8.38 -33.14 11.80
CA GLU A 406 -8.26 -34.50 12.37
C GLU A 406 -7.83 -35.56 11.34
N GLU A 407 -7.92 -35.27 10.02
CA GLU A 407 -7.57 -36.23 8.96
C GLU A 407 -6.58 -35.63 7.92
N ASN A 408 -5.28 -35.51 8.24
CA ASN A 408 -4.14 -35.28 7.30
C ASN A 408 -4.27 -34.23 6.16
N LEU A 409 -5.32 -33.41 6.11
CA LEU A 409 -5.58 -32.45 5.03
C LEU A 409 -4.84 -31.14 5.26
N SER A 410 -4.39 -30.52 4.17
CA SER A 410 -3.82 -29.19 4.24
C SER A 410 -4.90 -28.11 4.23
N LYS A 411 -4.53 -26.92 4.69
CA LYS A 411 -5.37 -25.71 4.63
C LYS A 411 -5.69 -25.30 3.19
N GLU A 412 -4.79 -25.59 2.24
CA GLU A 412 -4.99 -25.37 0.81
C GLU A 412 -6.05 -26.32 0.24
N ASP A 413 -6.06 -27.59 0.67
CA ASP A 413 -7.07 -28.57 0.27
C ASP A 413 -8.47 -28.17 0.75
N PHE A 414 -8.57 -27.73 2.02
CA PHE A 414 -9.83 -27.18 2.56
C PHE A 414 -10.33 -25.99 1.74
N ALA A 415 -9.42 -25.08 1.37
CA ALA A 415 -9.76 -23.90 0.57
C ALA A 415 -10.25 -24.28 -0.83
N LEU A 416 -9.56 -25.19 -1.53
CA LEU A 416 -9.98 -25.66 -2.85
C LEU A 416 -11.36 -26.32 -2.80
N GLU A 417 -11.60 -27.20 -1.82
CA GLU A 417 -12.90 -27.83 -1.60
C GLU A 417 -14.01 -26.80 -1.32
N GLY A 418 -13.70 -25.75 -0.54
CA GLY A 418 -14.63 -24.64 -0.32
C GLY A 418 -14.99 -23.89 -1.61
N ILE A 419 -14.01 -23.59 -2.47
CA ILE A 419 -14.27 -22.94 -3.77
C ILE A 419 -15.08 -23.87 -4.69
N ARG A 420 -14.71 -25.15 -4.76
CA ARG A 420 -15.44 -26.17 -5.54
C ARG A 420 -16.89 -26.28 -5.11
N LEU A 421 -17.15 -26.33 -3.80
CA LEU A 421 -18.49 -26.34 -3.23
C LEU A 421 -19.30 -25.14 -3.70
N PHE A 422 -18.76 -23.93 -3.66
CA PHE A 422 -19.48 -22.74 -4.16
C PHE A 422 -19.76 -22.83 -5.66
N GLY A 423 -18.80 -23.32 -6.46
CA GLY A 423 -19.03 -23.57 -7.88
C GLY A 423 -20.16 -24.56 -8.13
N GLN A 424 -20.18 -25.68 -7.40
CA GLN A 424 -21.23 -26.70 -7.48
C GLN A 424 -22.59 -26.14 -7.06
N LEU A 425 -22.67 -25.41 -5.94
CA LEU A 425 -23.91 -24.76 -5.51
C LEU A 425 -24.42 -23.74 -6.54
N SER A 426 -23.52 -23.02 -7.21
CA SER A 426 -23.91 -22.03 -8.23
C SER A 426 -24.61 -22.64 -9.44
N THR A 427 -24.44 -23.95 -9.70
CA THR A 427 -25.15 -24.66 -10.80
C THR A 427 -26.67 -24.65 -10.61
N LEU A 428 -27.14 -24.42 -9.39
CA LEU A 428 -28.54 -24.26 -9.03
C LEU A 428 -28.98 -22.79 -8.92
N ASP A 429 -28.10 -21.85 -9.27
CA ASP A 429 -28.33 -20.40 -9.29
C ASP A 429 -27.71 -19.81 -10.58
N GLU A 430 -26.98 -18.70 -10.47
CA GLU A 430 -26.33 -18.02 -11.59
C GLU A 430 -24.81 -18.28 -11.55
N PRO A 431 -24.11 -18.27 -12.71
CA PRO A 431 -22.67 -18.47 -12.75
C PRO A 431 -21.91 -17.50 -11.85
N LEU A 432 -20.89 -18.02 -11.16
CA LEU A 432 -19.97 -17.21 -10.39
C LEU A 432 -19.07 -16.38 -11.31
N ILE A 433 -18.69 -15.18 -10.88
CA ILE A 433 -17.74 -14.33 -11.60
C ILE A 433 -16.54 -14.09 -10.68
N ILE A 434 -15.44 -14.81 -10.91
CA ILE A 434 -14.21 -14.72 -10.11
C ILE A 434 -13.21 -13.84 -10.84
N ILE A 435 -12.85 -12.70 -10.24
CA ILE A 435 -11.97 -11.68 -10.84
C ILE A 435 -10.67 -11.63 -10.06
N PHE A 436 -9.57 -11.91 -10.74
CA PHE A 436 -8.21 -11.71 -10.26
C PHE A 436 -7.67 -10.38 -10.79
N ASP A 437 -7.30 -9.47 -9.88
CA ASP A 437 -6.80 -8.14 -10.22
C ASP A 437 -5.56 -7.79 -9.37
N GLN A 438 -4.83 -6.74 -9.78
CA GLN A 438 -3.60 -6.29 -9.13
C GLN A 438 -2.53 -7.38 -9.05
N LEU A 439 -2.28 -8.10 -10.15
CA LEU A 439 -1.34 -9.22 -10.20
C LEU A 439 0.06 -8.81 -10.69
N GLU A 440 0.22 -7.59 -11.18
CA GLU A 440 1.37 -7.21 -12.01
C GLU A 440 2.71 -7.26 -11.28
N TYR A 441 2.71 -7.13 -9.94
CA TYR A 441 3.91 -7.24 -9.13
C TYR A 441 4.38 -8.69 -8.89
N LEU A 442 3.54 -9.71 -9.14
CA LEU A 442 3.89 -11.11 -8.92
C LEU A 442 5.09 -11.58 -9.78
N ILE A 443 5.40 -10.88 -10.88
CA ILE A 443 6.59 -11.18 -11.68
C ILE A 443 7.90 -11.06 -10.87
N HIS A 444 7.91 -10.23 -9.82
CA HIS A 444 9.04 -10.07 -8.91
C HIS A 444 9.02 -11.12 -7.78
N LYS A 445 8.06 -12.04 -7.79
CA LYS A 445 7.78 -13.06 -6.78
C LYS A 445 7.55 -14.43 -7.43
N PRO A 446 8.58 -15.04 -8.04
CA PRO A 446 8.44 -16.24 -8.86
C PRO A 446 7.77 -17.40 -8.12
N ASP A 447 8.10 -17.65 -6.85
CA ASP A 447 7.49 -18.74 -6.08
C ASP A 447 5.98 -18.55 -5.91
N ILE A 448 5.55 -17.31 -5.62
CA ILE A 448 4.13 -16.97 -5.49
C ILE A 448 3.44 -17.06 -6.85
N LEU A 449 4.11 -16.62 -7.92
CA LEU A 449 3.57 -16.66 -9.28
C LEU A 449 3.36 -18.11 -9.77
N ILE A 450 4.29 -19.02 -9.46
CA ILE A 450 4.16 -20.45 -9.76
C ILE A 450 3.00 -21.04 -8.97
N SER A 451 2.95 -20.82 -7.66
CA SER A 451 1.83 -21.28 -6.82
C SER A 451 0.49 -20.71 -7.28
N PHE A 452 0.46 -19.46 -7.76
CA PHE A 452 -0.73 -18.83 -8.33
C PHE A 452 -1.16 -19.48 -9.64
N GLY A 453 -0.23 -19.76 -10.55
CA GLY A 453 -0.52 -20.50 -11.79
C GLY A 453 -1.12 -21.88 -11.51
N ASN A 454 -0.55 -22.61 -10.56
CA ASN A 454 -1.07 -23.90 -10.10
C ASN A 454 -2.49 -23.77 -9.50
N ALA A 455 -2.70 -22.80 -8.61
CA ALA A 455 -4.02 -22.58 -8.02
C ALA A 455 -5.07 -22.21 -9.08
N LEU A 456 -4.69 -21.39 -10.07
CA LEU A 456 -5.56 -21.02 -11.18
C LEU A 456 -5.91 -22.23 -12.05
N ARG A 457 -4.96 -23.12 -12.33
CA ARG A 457 -5.24 -24.41 -13.00
C ARG A 457 -6.27 -25.22 -12.24
N GLU A 458 -6.08 -25.40 -10.93
CA GLU A 458 -6.99 -26.19 -10.11
C GLU A 458 -8.41 -25.59 -10.09
N ILE A 459 -8.53 -24.26 -9.99
CA ILE A 459 -9.81 -23.55 -10.00
C ILE A 459 -10.49 -23.71 -11.35
N ILE A 460 -9.79 -23.44 -12.46
CA ILE A 460 -10.35 -23.56 -13.83
C ILE A 460 -10.78 -25.01 -14.12
N THR A 461 -10.08 -25.99 -13.57
CA THR A 461 -10.33 -27.40 -13.84
C THR A 461 -11.48 -27.95 -13.00
N HIS A 462 -11.58 -27.56 -11.74
CA HIS A 462 -12.44 -28.25 -10.78
C HIS A 462 -13.61 -27.42 -10.24
N VAL A 463 -13.62 -26.10 -10.45
CA VAL A 463 -14.72 -25.25 -10.01
C VAL A 463 -15.66 -25.07 -11.20
N PRO A 464 -16.88 -25.65 -11.18
CA PRO A 464 -17.80 -25.54 -12.31
C PRO A 464 -18.54 -24.19 -12.32
N ASN A 465 -19.26 -23.93 -13.40
CA ASN A 465 -20.22 -22.84 -13.55
C ASN A 465 -19.68 -21.45 -13.14
N SER A 466 -18.43 -21.16 -13.55
CA SER A 466 -17.73 -19.93 -13.18
C SER A 466 -17.08 -19.25 -14.38
N LEU A 467 -17.20 -17.93 -14.45
CA LEU A 467 -16.35 -17.08 -15.29
C LEU A 467 -15.13 -16.64 -14.48
N ILE A 468 -13.94 -16.99 -14.96
CA ILE A 468 -12.66 -16.68 -14.33
C ILE A 468 -11.98 -15.57 -15.13
N VAL A 469 -11.94 -14.36 -14.58
CA VAL A 469 -11.39 -13.17 -15.21
C VAL A 469 -10.03 -12.84 -14.61
N VAL A 470 -9.00 -12.69 -15.44
CA VAL A 470 -7.65 -12.30 -15.03
C VAL A 470 -7.31 -10.95 -15.64
N ASN A 471 -7.07 -9.94 -14.81
CA ASN A 471 -6.66 -8.60 -15.23
C ASN A 471 -5.14 -8.46 -15.15
N LEU A 472 -4.49 -8.09 -16.26
CA LEU A 472 -3.04 -7.94 -16.34
C LEU A 472 -2.62 -6.80 -17.28
N PHE A 473 -1.36 -6.38 -17.16
CA PHE A 473 -0.70 -5.63 -18.23
C PHE A 473 -0.32 -6.57 -19.38
N PRO A 474 -0.34 -6.11 -20.65
CA PRO A 474 0.03 -6.93 -21.80
C PRO A 474 1.44 -7.56 -21.68
N ASP A 475 2.43 -6.79 -21.23
CA ASP A 475 3.82 -7.24 -21.04
C ASP A 475 3.95 -8.28 -19.90
N ARG A 476 3.15 -8.10 -18.83
CA ARG A 476 3.10 -9.04 -17.70
C ARG A 476 2.50 -10.37 -18.11
N TRP A 477 1.46 -10.38 -18.94
CA TRP A 477 0.91 -11.61 -19.48
C TRP A 477 1.94 -12.42 -20.27
N GLN A 478 2.68 -11.76 -21.16
CA GLN A 478 3.77 -12.42 -21.92
C GLN A 478 4.82 -13.04 -20.98
N SER A 479 5.11 -12.38 -19.86
CA SER A 479 6.05 -12.91 -18.86
C SER A 479 5.44 -14.08 -18.07
N PHE A 480 4.16 -14.01 -17.70
CA PHE A 480 3.46 -15.04 -16.92
C PHE A 480 3.31 -16.36 -17.68
N GLN A 481 3.24 -16.32 -19.01
CA GLN A 481 3.24 -17.52 -19.84
C GLN A 481 4.47 -18.40 -19.62
N GLY A 482 5.61 -17.85 -19.18
CA GLY A 482 6.79 -18.65 -18.81
C GLY A 482 6.67 -19.40 -17.49
N TYR A 483 5.65 -19.10 -16.67
CA TYR A 483 5.43 -19.68 -15.34
C TYR A 483 4.19 -20.56 -15.26
N PHE A 484 3.26 -20.41 -16.19
CA PHE A 484 2.02 -21.18 -16.24
C PHE A 484 2.18 -22.38 -17.17
N ASP A 485 1.45 -23.46 -16.91
CA ASP A 485 1.38 -24.57 -17.85
C ASP A 485 0.53 -24.24 -19.08
N ASP A 486 0.80 -24.94 -20.19
CA ASP A 486 0.13 -24.74 -21.48
C ASP A 486 -1.39 -24.83 -21.35
N SER A 487 -1.89 -25.75 -20.52
CA SER A 487 -3.33 -25.93 -20.34
C SER A 487 -4.00 -24.71 -19.71
N THR A 488 -3.33 -24.07 -18.76
CA THR A 488 -3.80 -22.84 -18.12
C THR A 488 -3.73 -21.67 -19.09
N ILE A 489 -2.64 -21.57 -19.85
CA ILE A 489 -2.44 -20.53 -20.87
C ILE A 489 -3.53 -20.62 -21.93
N ASP A 490 -3.78 -21.81 -22.47
CA ASP A 490 -4.79 -22.05 -23.50
C ASP A 490 -6.17 -21.66 -22.98
N ARG A 491 -6.57 -22.15 -21.79
CA ARG A 491 -7.90 -21.88 -21.23
C ARG A 491 -8.15 -20.39 -20.94
N LEU A 492 -7.13 -19.64 -20.53
CA LEU A 492 -7.23 -18.19 -20.32
C LEU A 492 -7.19 -17.40 -21.64
N SER A 493 -6.44 -17.90 -22.62
CA SER A 493 -6.21 -17.22 -23.91
C SER A 493 -7.36 -17.35 -24.90
N ILE A 494 -8.34 -18.23 -24.65
CA ILE A 494 -9.51 -18.34 -25.52
C ILE A 494 -10.25 -17.00 -25.62
N ASN A 495 -10.41 -16.29 -24.50
CA ASN A 495 -11.15 -15.02 -24.44
C ASN A 495 -10.24 -13.86 -24.01
N GLN A 496 -9.40 -13.37 -24.92
CA GLN A 496 -8.55 -12.20 -24.68
C GLN A 496 -9.26 -10.90 -25.05
N LEU A 497 -9.35 -9.98 -24.09
CA LEU A 497 -9.95 -8.66 -24.21
C LEU A 497 -8.90 -7.57 -23.99
N ILE A 498 -8.54 -6.86 -25.06
CA ILE A 498 -7.56 -5.77 -25.00
C ILE A 498 -8.29 -4.44 -24.75
N LEU A 499 -7.84 -3.70 -23.72
CA LEU A 499 -8.32 -2.37 -23.38
C LEU A 499 -7.42 -1.32 -24.05
N GLN A 500 -7.81 -0.91 -25.26
CA GLN A 500 -7.11 0.12 -26.01
C GLN A 500 -7.34 1.51 -25.41
N THR A 501 -6.37 2.41 -25.55
CA THR A 501 -6.54 3.80 -25.14
C THR A 501 -7.75 4.42 -25.86
N PRO A 502 -8.75 4.96 -25.13
CA PRO A 502 -9.93 5.54 -25.75
C PRO A 502 -9.58 6.73 -26.65
N SER A 503 -10.41 6.98 -27.67
CA SER A 503 -10.21 8.11 -28.57
C SER A 503 -10.33 9.45 -27.83
N THR A 504 -9.68 10.49 -28.35
CA THR A 504 -9.78 11.86 -27.83
C THR A 504 -11.23 12.32 -27.68
N GLY A 505 -12.12 11.92 -28.59
CA GLY A 505 -13.55 12.24 -28.53
C GLY A 505 -14.28 11.50 -27.39
N GLU A 506 -13.92 10.26 -27.10
CA GLU A 506 -14.46 9.52 -25.94
C GLU A 506 -13.94 10.08 -24.62
N LEU A 507 -12.65 10.39 -24.55
CA LEU A 507 -12.05 11.03 -23.37
C LEU A 507 -12.68 12.41 -23.10
N LYS A 508 -12.91 13.21 -24.14
CA LYS A 508 -13.60 14.50 -24.00
C LYS A 508 -15.02 14.32 -23.46
N ARG A 509 -15.80 13.38 -24.01
CA ARG A 509 -17.16 13.08 -23.53
C ARG A 509 -17.19 12.57 -22.09
N MET A 510 -16.23 11.73 -21.70
CA MET A 510 -16.07 11.27 -20.33
C MET A 510 -15.83 12.43 -19.35
N LEU A 511 -14.94 13.37 -19.70
CA LEU A 511 -14.68 14.55 -18.87
C LEU A 511 -15.91 15.48 -18.81
N ALA A 512 -16.62 15.66 -19.92
CA ALA A 512 -17.84 16.46 -19.96
C ALA A 512 -18.93 15.90 -19.03
N MET A 513 -19.14 14.58 -19.03
CA MET A 513 -20.08 13.92 -18.12
C MET A 513 -19.71 14.13 -16.63
N LYS A 514 -18.41 14.17 -16.30
CA LYS A 514 -17.95 14.51 -14.94
C LYS A 514 -18.29 15.97 -14.57
N CYS A 515 -18.17 16.91 -15.50
CA CYS A 515 -18.55 18.32 -15.31
C CYS A 515 -20.06 18.49 -15.11
N GLU A 516 -20.87 17.84 -15.94
CA GLU A 516 -22.35 17.93 -15.84
C GLU A 516 -22.85 17.53 -14.45
N ARG A 517 -22.23 16.53 -13.82
CA ARG A 517 -22.59 16.06 -12.47
C ARG A 517 -22.43 17.11 -11.37
N VAL A 518 -21.55 18.09 -11.56
CA VAL A 518 -21.34 19.21 -10.63
C VAL A 518 -21.95 20.52 -11.15
N GLY A 519 -22.74 20.45 -12.22
CA GLY A 519 -23.44 21.61 -12.79
C GLY A 519 -22.54 22.58 -13.56
N THR A 520 -21.51 22.09 -14.26
CA THR A 520 -20.60 22.90 -15.08
C THR A 520 -20.30 22.25 -16.43
N THR A 521 -19.56 22.93 -17.31
CA THR A 521 -19.10 22.42 -18.61
C THR A 521 -17.57 22.43 -18.72
N LEU A 522 -17.00 21.73 -19.71
CA LEU A 522 -15.55 21.76 -19.93
C LEU A 522 -15.08 23.14 -20.37
N GLU A 523 -15.89 23.80 -21.20
CA GLU A 523 -15.62 25.12 -21.75
C GLU A 523 -15.67 26.22 -20.67
N GLU A 524 -16.41 26.00 -19.57
CA GLU A 524 -16.38 26.87 -18.39
C GLU A 524 -15.11 26.71 -17.53
N LEU A 525 -14.57 25.48 -17.45
CA LEU A 525 -13.42 25.17 -16.59
C LEU A 525 -12.07 25.36 -17.28
N PHE A 526 -11.99 25.13 -18.59
CA PHE A 526 -10.73 24.97 -19.31
C PHE A 526 -10.65 25.80 -20.59
N LYS A 527 -9.44 26.28 -20.89
CA LYS A 527 -9.14 26.82 -22.21
C LYS A 527 -8.99 25.67 -23.23
N PRO A 528 -9.18 25.92 -24.53
CA PRO A 528 -8.95 24.91 -25.57
C PRO A 528 -7.54 24.29 -25.52
N GLU A 529 -6.52 25.09 -25.19
CA GLU A 529 -5.13 24.65 -25.02
C GLU A 529 -4.97 23.67 -23.85
N ASP A 530 -5.63 23.95 -22.72
CA ASP A 530 -5.62 23.07 -21.54
C ASP A 530 -6.19 21.70 -21.92
N LEU A 531 -7.33 21.67 -22.62
CA LEU A 531 -7.97 20.44 -23.08
C LEU A 531 -7.07 19.63 -24.03
N GLN A 532 -6.31 20.28 -24.90
CA GLN A 532 -5.35 19.57 -25.76
C GLN A 532 -4.27 18.86 -24.93
N ILE A 533 -3.79 19.47 -23.85
CA ILE A 533 -2.77 18.87 -22.96
C ILE A 533 -3.38 17.74 -22.13
N ILE A 534 -4.58 17.95 -21.59
CA ILE A 534 -5.33 16.98 -20.79
C ILE A 534 -5.65 15.72 -21.60
N LEU A 535 -6.11 15.87 -22.84
CA LEU A 535 -6.57 14.75 -23.67
C LEU A 535 -5.42 13.98 -24.36
N LYS A 536 -4.19 14.51 -24.33
CA LYS A 536 -2.99 13.84 -24.86
C LYS A 536 -2.33 12.88 -23.88
N GLN A 537 -2.87 12.74 -22.66
CA GLN A 537 -2.29 11.86 -21.66
C GLN A 537 -2.45 10.38 -22.04
N SER A 538 -1.50 9.56 -21.59
CA SER A 538 -1.38 8.17 -22.08
C SER A 538 -2.43 7.18 -21.55
N SER A 539 -3.17 7.54 -20.51
CA SER A 539 -4.20 6.68 -19.91
C SER A 539 -5.37 7.48 -19.35
N ILE A 540 -6.52 6.82 -19.16
CA ILE A 540 -7.75 7.44 -18.60
C ILE A 540 -7.44 8.11 -17.26
N ARG A 541 -6.71 7.41 -16.37
CA ARG A 541 -6.33 7.96 -15.06
C ARG A 541 -5.50 9.23 -15.20
N LYS A 542 -4.50 9.26 -16.09
CA LYS A 542 -3.66 10.44 -16.31
C LYS A 542 -4.44 11.61 -16.90
N VAL A 543 -5.38 11.33 -17.80
CA VAL A 543 -6.31 12.35 -18.32
C VAL A 543 -7.10 12.99 -17.17
N ILE A 544 -7.69 12.19 -16.28
CA ILE A 544 -8.48 12.71 -15.15
C ILE A 544 -7.60 13.49 -14.16
N ASN A 545 -6.43 12.96 -13.81
CA ASN A 545 -5.50 13.63 -12.90
C ASN A 545 -5.04 14.98 -13.47
N LYS A 546 -4.65 15.01 -14.76
CA LYS A 546 -4.25 16.26 -15.42
C LYS A 546 -5.42 17.25 -15.51
N ALA A 547 -6.65 16.78 -15.73
CA ALA A 547 -7.83 17.65 -15.66
C ALA A 547 -8.03 18.24 -14.25
N SER A 548 -7.78 17.45 -13.19
CA SER A 548 -7.81 17.93 -11.80
C SER A 548 -6.73 18.99 -11.53
N ASP A 549 -5.51 18.79 -12.02
CA ASP A 549 -4.41 19.76 -11.90
C ASP A 549 -4.78 21.09 -12.57
N TYR A 550 -5.32 21.02 -13.80
CA TYR A 550 -5.76 22.21 -14.53
C TYR A 550 -6.98 22.88 -13.88
N TYR A 551 -7.87 22.11 -13.25
CA TYR A 551 -8.97 22.67 -12.48
C TYR A 551 -8.41 23.48 -11.29
N HIS A 552 -7.44 22.94 -10.55
CA HIS A 552 -6.78 23.67 -9.47
C HIS A 552 -6.07 24.93 -9.99
N TYR A 553 -5.45 24.85 -11.17
CA TYR A 553 -4.81 25.99 -11.82
C TYR A 553 -5.78 27.09 -12.25
N ARG A 554 -6.91 26.74 -12.88
CA ARG A 554 -7.86 27.70 -13.44
C ARG A 554 -8.89 28.22 -12.43
N VAL A 555 -9.35 27.36 -11.53
CA VAL A 555 -10.45 27.67 -10.60
C VAL A 555 -9.92 28.11 -9.24
N LEU A 556 -8.83 27.49 -8.77
CA LEU A 556 -8.24 27.82 -7.47
C LEU A 556 -6.99 28.69 -7.57
N ASN A 557 -6.50 29.03 -8.77
CA ASN A 557 -5.25 29.78 -8.97
C ASN A 557 -4.03 29.15 -8.27
N LEU A 558 -3.99 27.81 -8.23
CA LEU A 558 -2.84 27.05 -7.72
C LEU A 558 -1.84 26.75 -8.85
N PRO A 559 -0.52 26.81 -8.62
CA PRO A 559 0.44 26.48 -9.67
C PRO A 559 0.26 25.02 -10.14
N LEU A 560 0.42 24.77 -11.44
CA LEU A 560 0.45 23.41 -11.98
C LEU A 560 1.61 22.62 -11.32
N PRO A 561 1.42 21.32 -11.03
CA PRO A 561 2.51 20.47 -10.54
C PRO A 561 3.68 20.46 -11.53
N GLU A 562 4.92 20.55 -11.02
CA GLU A 562 6.12 20.39 -11.85
C GLU A 562 6.11 18.98 -12.48
N GLU A 563 6.22 18.89 -13.82
CA GLU A 563 6.29 17.60 -14.50
C GLU A 563 7.62 16.93 -14.17
N LEU A 564 7.57 15.69 -13.65
CA LEU A 564 8.77 14.88 -13.46
C LEU A 564 9.49 14.74 -14.81
N PRO A 565 10.84 14.85 -14.85
CA PRO A 565 11.59 14.61 -16.06
C PRO A 565 11.23 13.21 -16.59
N ARG A 566 10.71 13.16 -17.83
CA ARG A 566 10.36 11.90 -18.47
C ARG A 566 11.61 11.02 -18.46
N ILE A 567 11.53 9.85 -17.83
CA ILE A 567 12.53 8.79 -18.04
C ILE A 567 12.49 8.52 -19.54
N ASN A 568 13.56 8.88 -20.24
CA ASN A 568 13.61 8.79 -21.69
C ASN A 568 13.52 7.31 -22.05
N LYS A 569 12.40 6.85 -22.65
CA LYS A 569 12.25 5.44 -23.05
C LYS A 569 13.39 4.98 -23.96
N ALA A 570 13.87 5.90 -24.81
CA ALA A 570 15.07 5.72 -25.62
C ALA A 570 16.31 5.30 -24.80
N SER A 571 16.52 5.83 -23.58
CA SER A 571 17.67 5.43 -22.76
C SER A 571 17.50 4.06 -22.10
N VAL A 572 16.27 3.56 -21.99
CA VAL A 572 15.98 2.20 -21.50
C VAL A 572 16.18 1.20 -22.63
N GLU A 573 15.73 1.53 -23.85
CA GLU A 573 16.02 0.74 -25.06
C GLU A 573 17.52 0.72 -25.38
N GLU A 574 18.23 1.86 -25.28
CA GLU A 574 19.69 1.91 -25.40
C GLU A 574 20.39 1.09 -24.30
N ARG A 575 19.88 1.10 -23.07
CA ARG A 575 20.37 0.24 -21.97
C ARG A 575 20.08 -1.24 -22.22
N LEU A 576 18.92 -1.58 -22.77
CA LEU A 576 18.54 -2.94 -23.13
C LEU A 576 19.44 -3.47 -24.24
N VAL A 577 19.65 -2.69 -25.29
CA VAL A 577 20.60 -3.02 -26.37
C VAL A 577 22.02 -3.12 -25.82
N SER A 578 22.43 -2.24 -24.92
CA SER A 578 23.73 -2.33 -24.24
C SER A 578 23.85 -3.57 -23.36
N LEU A 579 22.78 -4.00 -22.69
CA LEU A 579 22.74 -5.20 -21.85
C LEU A 579 22.73 -6.47 -22.70
N GLU A 580 21.95 -6.51 -23.79
CA GLU A 580 21.94 -7.60 -24.76
C GLU A 580 23.31 -7.77 -25.42
N ASN A 581 23.96 -6.66 -25.79
CA ASN A 581 25.33 -6.67 -26.31
C ASN A 581 26.32 -7.16 -25.24
N ALA A 582 26.19 -6.72 -23.99
CA ALA A 582 27.02 -7.21 -22.89
C ALA A 582 26.81 -8.71 -22.64
N LEU A 583 25.56 -9.20 -22.69
CA LEU A 583 25.24 -10.62 -22.54
C LEU A 583 25.82 -11.44 -23.68
N THR A 584 25.75 -10.94 -24.91
CA THR A 584 26.32 -11.58 -26.11
C THR A 584 27.84 -11.66 -26.02
N GLN A 585 28.49 -10.61 -25.51
CA GLN A 585 29.93 -10.60 -25.24
C GLN A 585 30.30 -11.58 -24.13
N ILE A 586 29.51 -11.66 -23.06
CA ILE A 586 29.69 -12.67 -22.00
C ILE A 586 29.54 -14.08 -22.57
N VAL A 587 28.54 -14.34 -23.42
CA VAL A 587 28.36 -15.64 -24.09
C VAL A 587 29.54 -15.98 -24.99
N LEU A 588 30.11 -15.00 -25.70
CA LEU A 588 31.31 -15.17 -26.53
C LEU A 588 32.58 -15.44 -25.70
N ILE A 589 32.71 -14.81 -24.53
CA ILE A 589 33.81 -15.03 -23.57
C ILE A 589 33.65 -16.39 -22.86
N CYS A 590 32.42 -16.81 -22.60
CA CYS A 590 32.10 -18.08 -21.94
C CYS A 590 32.11 -19.28 -22.91
N LYS A 591 31.96 -19.06 -24.21
CA LYS A 591 32.01 -20.13 -25.25
C LYS A 591 33.32 -20.95 -25.22
N PRO A 592 34.52 -20.35 -25.13
CA PRO A 592 35.77 -21.07 -24.93
C PRO A 592 35.85 -21.81 -23.59
N LEU A 593 35.19 -21.29 -22.54
CA LEU A 593 35.22 -21.87 -21.19
C LEU A 593 34.29 -23.09 -21.06
N LEU A 594 33.22 -23.15 -21.87
CA LEU A 594 32.30 -24.29 -21.95
C LEU A 594 32.82 -25.42 -22.85
N ASN A 595 33.75 -25.12 -23.77
CA ASN A 595 34.36 -26.11 -24.64
C ASN A 595 35.43 -26.98 -23.96
N HIS A 596 35.68 -26.81 -22.66
CA HIS A 596 36.64 -27.64 -21.94
C HIS A 596 36.07 -28.70 -21.00
N ASN A 597 34.74 -28.90 -20.90
CA ASN A 597 34.20 -30.14 -20.33
C ASN A 597 32.77 -30.43 -20.81
N ASN A 598 32.65 -31.53 -21.56
CA ASN A 598 31.46 -32.32 -21.90
C ASN A 598 30.47 -31.75 -22.94
N GLU A 599 30.56 -32.34 -24.14
CA GLU A 599 29.49 -32.41 -25.14
C GLU A 599 28.21 -33.00 -24.53
N LYS A 600 27.15 -32.20 -24.45
CA LYS A 600 25.76 -32.63 -24.68
C LYS A 600 24.90 -31.41 -25.02
N GLN A 601 24.59 -31.32 -26.32
CA GLN A 601 23.55 -30.55 -27.01
C GLN A 601 22.74 -29.50 -26.21
N LEU A 602 22.95 -28.23 -26.54
CA LEU A 602 21.92 -27.20 -26.48
C LEU A 602 21.61 -26.73 -27.92
N ASN A 603 20.49 -27.20 -28.46
CA ASN A 603 19.89 -26.61 -29.66
C ASN A 603 19.14 -25.35 -29.24
N ILE A 604 19.62 -24.19 -29.68
CA ILE A 604 18.83 -22.94 -29.68
C ILE A 604 18.35 -22.74 -31.11
N GLU A 605 17.12 -23.16 -31.38
CA GLU A 605 16.40 -22.76 -32.58
C GLU A 605 16.07 -21.28 -32.47
N THR A 606 16.76 -20.46 -33.26
CA THR A 606 16.40 -19.06 -33.47
C THR A 606 15.38 -19.01 -34.61
N HIS A 607 14.11 -18.86 -34.28
CA HIS A 607 13.08 -18.50 -35.26
C HIS A 607 13.34 -17.07 -35.78
N LYS A 608 14.03 -16.97 -36.92
CA LYS A 608 14.06 -15.77 -37.75
C LYS A 608 12.83 -15.80 -38.67
N ASN A 609 11.86 -14.93 -38.41
CA ASN A 609 10.89 -14.56 -39.44
C ASN A 609 11.57 -13.64 -40.46
N ILE A 610 11.62 -14.13 -41.70
CA ILE A 610 12.09 -13.45 -42.91
C ILE A 610 10.89 -12.70 -43.52
N ASN A 611 11.07 -11.41 -43.87
CA ASN A 611 10.69 -10.84 -45.17
C ASN A 611 10.89 -9.30 -45.19
N ASN A 612 11.94 -8.82 -45.85
CA ASN A 612 11.82 -8.23 -47.20
C ASN A 612 13.16 -7.62 -47.68
N ASN A 613 13.78 -8.35 -48.61
CA ASN A 613 14.47 -7.96 -49.85
C ASN A 613 14.95 -6.51 -50.08
N GLY A 614 16.25 -6.42 -50.43
CA GLY A 614 16.65 -5.85 -51.72
C GLY A 614 17.90 -4.94 -51.73
N LEU A 615 19.05 -5.54 -52.09
CA LEU A 615 20.18 -4.99 -52.90
C LEU A 615 20.98 -3.81 -52.27
N ASP A 616 22.31 -3.74 -52.23
CA ASP A 616 23.38 -4.32 -53.04
C ASP A 616 24.72 -4.38 -52.26
N ASN A 617 25.62 -5.21 -52.78
CA ASN A 617 27.01 -5.37 -52.37
C ASN A 617 27.79 -4.04 -52.35
N GLU A 618 28.63 -3.81 -51.35
CA GLU A 618 30.04 -3.41 -51.56
C GLU A 618 30.87 -3.44 -50.26
N LYS A 619 32.01 -4.15 -50.36
CA LYS A 619 33.32 -3.92 -49.72
C LYS A 619 33.42 -3.77 -48.19
N GLN A 620 34.05 -4.80 -47.60
CA GLN A 620 34.87 -4.67 -46.40
C GLN A 620 35.98 -3.63 -46.65
N GLU A 621 35.88 -2.49 -45.99
CA GLU A 621 37.02 -1.64 -45.68
C GLU A 621 37.21 -1.65 -44.15
N ASP A 622 38.39 -2.08 -43.73
CA ASP A 622 38.91 -1.92 -42.39
C ASP A 622 38.97 -0.42 -42.05
N ILE A 623 37.99 0.07 -41.31
CA ILE A 623 38.09 1.39 -40.67
C ILE A 623 38.58 1.19 -39.25
N ILE A 624 39.90 1.25 -39.10
CA ILE A 624 40.57 1.53 -37.83
C ILE A 624 40.15 2.95 -37.43
N PHE A 625 39.29 3.09 -36.43
CA PHE A 625 39.07 4.37 -35.76
C PHE A 625 39.97 4.44 -34.52
N ASP A 626 41.08 5.16 -34.66
CA ASP A 626 41.93 5.60 -33.56
C ASP A 626 41.11 6.47 -32.59
N PHE A 627 41.06 6.05 -31.33
CA PHE A 627 40.44 6.83 -30.26
C PHE A 627 41.49 7.78 -29.65
N GLU A 628 41.58 9.00 -30.17
CA GLU A 628 42.24 10.10 -29.48
C GLU A 628 41.45 10.47 -28.21
N ILE A 629 42.10 10.32 -27.06
CA ILE A 629 41.58 10.77 -25.76
C ILE A 629 41.63 12.31 -25.74
N ASN A 630 40.57 12.93 -26.22
CA ASN A 630 40.33 14.36 -25.99
C ASN A 630 39.83 14.57 -24.56
N LYS A 631 40.74 15.02 -23.69
CA LYS A 631 40.41 15.70 -22.43
C LYS A 631 39.56 16.93 -22.76
N THR A 632 38.26 16.86 -22.50
CA THR A 632 37.39 18.05 -22.48
C THR A 632 37.17 18.51 -21.05
N GLU A 633 37.38 19.81 -20.88
CA GLU A 633 37.39 20.54 -19.63
C GLU A 633 36.02 20.57 -18.95
N SER A 634 36.09 20.59 -17.62
CA SER A 634 35.00 20.72 -16.68
C SER A 634 34.26 22.06 -16.83
N THR A 635 33.04 22.00 -17.37
CA THR A 635 32.07 23.09 -17.22
C THR A 635 31.27 22.92 -15.92
N LYS A 636 31.09 24.05 -15.22
CA LYS A 636 30.49 24.18 -13.88
C LYS A 636 29.08 23.56 -13.81
N PRO A 637 28.67 22.94 -12.69
CA PRO A 637 27.32 22.44 -12.52
C PRO A 637 26.34 23.61 -12.35
N ASN A 638 25.39 23.74 -13.28
CA ASN A 638 24.32 24.74 -13.26
C ASN A 638 23.46 24.68 -11.98
N ASP A 639 23.31 25.84 -11.32
CA ASP A 639 22.48 26.08 -10.13
C ASP A 639 20.97 25.79 -10.34
N GLU A 640 20.51 25.63 -11.58
CA GLU A 640 19.13 25.22 -11.90
C GLU A 640 18.84 23.76 -11.55
N LYS A 641 19.79 22.83 -11.71
CA LYS A 641 19.58 21.41 -11.35
C LYS A 641 19.39 21.22 -9.83
N ILE A 642 20.02 22.05 -9.01
CA ILE A 642 19.93 21.95 -7.53
C ILE A 642 18.59 22.49 -7.01
N LYS A 643 18.05 23.56 -7.63
CA LYS A 643 16.69 24.08 -7.31
C LYS A 643 15.58 23.12 -7.74
N VAL A 644 15.67 22.55 -8.94
CA VAL A 644 14.69 21.56 -9.46
C VAL A 644 14.68 20.28 -8.61
N THR A 645 15.84 19.81 -8.13
CA THR A 645 15.91 18.60 -7.29
C THR A 645 15.33 18.82 -5.88
N LYS A 646 15.46 20.03 -5.30
CA LYS A 646 14.86 20.36 -3.99
C LYS A 646 13.34 20.55 -4.07
N ASN A 647 12.84 21.20 -5.13
CA ASN A 647 11.39 21.38 -5.35
C ASN A 647 10.68 20.04 -5.60
N ASN A 648 11.26 19.17 -6.44
CA ASN A 648 10.72 17.83 -6.69
C ASN A 648 10.69 16.94 -5.45
N LYS A 649 11.62 17.13 -4.50
CA LYS A 649 11.64 16.32 -3.27
C LYS A 649 10.56 16.74 -2.27
N LEU A 650 10.27 18.05 -2.16
CA LEU A 650 9.17 18.57 -1.34
C LEU A 650 7.78 18.26 -1.93
N SER A 651 7.67 18.12 -3.25
CA SER A 651 6.40 17.74 -3.89
C SER A 651 6.06 16.26 -3.66
N GLN A 652 7.05 15.36 -3.74
CA GLN A 652 6.84 13.93 -3.49
C GLN A 652 6.45 13.60 -2.04
N GLU A 653 7.07 14.27 -1.05
CA GLU A 653 6.71 14.09 0.35
C GLU A 653 5.25 14.45 0.63
N LYS A 654 4.75 15.56 0.05
CA LYS A 654 3.34 15.95 0.16
C LYS A 654 2.39 14.95 -0.49
N ILE A 655 2.74 14.37 -1.63
CA ILE A 655 1.93 13.35 -2.29
C ILE A 655 1.73 12.14 -1.36
N VAL A 656 2.81 11.67 -0.71
CA VAL A 656 2.75 10.52 0.20
C VAL A 656 1.99 10.85 1.49
N LEU A 657 2.16 12.05 2.04
CA LEU A 657 1.42 12.48 3.23
C LEU A 657 -0.09 12.56 2.97
N ASN A 658 -0.50 13.20 1.87
CA ASN A 658 -1.91 13.26 1.47
C ASN A 658 -2.48 11.84 1.22
N TYR A 659 -1.69 10.98 0.58
CA TYR A 659 -2.06 9.57 0.38
C TYR A 659 -2.34 8.87 1.71
N PHE A 660 -1.51 9.05 2.73
CA PHE A 660 -1.75 8.48 4.06
C PHE A 660 -3.00 9.06 4.72
N GLU A 661 -3.20 10.38 4.68
CA GLU A 661 -4.37 11.02 5.27
C GLU A 661 -5.69 10.50 4.67
N GLU A 662 -5.74 10.29 3.36
CA GLU A 662 -6.92 9.74 2.68
C GLU A 662 -7.11 8.24 2.99
N ASN A 663 -6.05 7.44 2.89
CA ASN A 663 -6.16 5.99 2.99
C ASN A 663 -6.30 5.49 4.43
N GLU A 664 -5.68 6.13 5.41
CA GLU A 664 -5.84 5.77 6.83
C GLU A 664 -7.30 5.92 7.27
N GLN A 665 -7.98 6.99 6.84
CA GLN A 665 -9.39 7.19 7.12
C GLN A 665 -10.25 6.08 6.49
N LEU A 666 -9.98 5.74 5.22
CA LEU A 666 -10.71 4.67 4.52
C LEU A 666 -10.48 3.29 5.17
N ILE A 667 -9.24 2.98 5.54
CA ILE A 667 -8.88 1.72 6.22
C ILE A 667 -9.54 1.68 7.60
N SER A 668 -9.50 2.78 8.36
CA SER A 668 -10.13 2.88 9.68
C SER A 668 -11.67 2.72 9.61
N GLN A 669 -12.32 3.30 8.60
CA GLN A 669 -13.76 3.10 8.35
C GLN A 669 -14.10 1.66 7.95
N LYS A 670 -13.20 0.98 7.22
CA LYS A 670 -13.36 -0.43 6.84
C LYS A 670 -13.00 -1.38 7.98
N TYR A 671 -12.27 -0.93 9.00
CA TYR A 671 -11.83 -1.79 10.11
C TYR A 671 -13.01 -2.43 10.83
N ASP A 672 -14.15 -1.76 11.02
CA ASP A 672 -15.27 -2.38 11.76
C ASP A 672 -16.08 -3.38 10.90
N LYS A 673 -15.73 -3.55 9.62
CA LYS A 673 -16.34 -4.56 8.73
C LYS A 673 -15.70 -5.93 8.96
N PRO A 674 -16.47 -7.03 8.77
CA PRO A 674 -15.91 -8.37 8.79
C PRO A 674 -14.79 -8.51 7.75
N ASN A 675 -13.60 -8.89 8.20
CA ASN A 675 -12.44 -9.20 7.38
C ASN A 675 -11.82 -10.51 7.87
N ILE A 676 -11.04 -11.17 7.01
CA ILE A 676 -10.37 -12.41 7.37
C ILE A 676 -8.90 -12.10 7.65
N ILE A 677 -8.42 -12.53 8.82
CA ILE A 677 -7.03 -12.36 9.25
C ILE A 677 -6.39 -13.74 9.35
N THR A 678 -5.25 -13.92 8.69
CA THR A 678 -4.53 -15.19 8.67
C THR A 678 -3.06 -14.95 8.95
N ASP A 679 -2.41 -15.88 9.67
CA ASP A 679 -0.99 -15.77 9.99
C ASP A 679 -0.12 -15.66 8.72
N ASP A 680 -0.55 -16.34 7.65
CA ASP A 680 0.16 -16.38 6.37
C ASP A 680 0.06 -15.07 5.58
N ASP A 681 -1.12 -14.43 5.57
CA ASP A 681 -1.34 -13.11 4.95
C ASP A 681 -0.58 -12.03 5.71
N GLU A 682 -0.62 -12.06 7.05
CA GLU A 682 0.10 -11.10 7.89
C GLU A 682 1.63 -11.24 7.75
N TYR A 683 2.12 -12.48 7.69
CA TYR A 683 3.52 -12.77 7.37
C TYR A 683 3.91 -12.22 6.00
N GLY A 684 3.11 -12.48 4.95
CA GLY A 684 3.38 -11.99 3.59
C GLY A 684 3.39 -10.46 3.49
N LYS A 685 2.49 -9.77 4.21
CA LYS A 685 2.49 -8.31 4.35
C LYS A 685 3.76 -7.81 5.02
N LEU A 686 4.18 -8.44 6.12
CA LEU A 686 5.40 -8.06 6.83
C LEU A 686 6.65 -8.24 5.95
N VAL A 687 6.76 -9.37 5.23
CA VAL A 687 7.84 -9.60 4.26
C VAL A 687 7.87 -8.48 3.21
N THR A 688 6.71 -8.13 2.65
CA THR A 688 6.60 -7.06 1.65
C THR A 688 7.07 -5.71 2.21
N ILE A 689 6.65 -5.35 3.43
CA ILE A 689 7.10 -4.14 4.12
C ILE A 689 8.62 -4.16 4.33
N MET A 690 9.14 -5.30 4.79
CA MET A 690 10.55 -5.43 5.13
C MET A 690 11.47 -5.45 3.91
N GLU A 691 11.03 -5.99 2.78
CA GLU A 691 11.75 -5.88 1.51
C GLU A 691 11.78 -4.45 0.99
N ALA A 692 10.68 -3.71 1.13
CA ALA A 692 10.67 -2.28 0.83
C ALA A 692 11.70 -1.56 1.73
N PHE A 693 11.69 -1.81 3.04
CA PHE A 693 12.68 -1.24 3.96
C PHE A 693 14.12 -1.64 3.60
N LYS A 694 14.35 -2.89 3.18
CA LYS A 694 15.65 -3.36 2.69
C LYS A 694 16.11 -2.62 1.42
N SER A 695 15.19 -2.29 0.51
CA SER A 695 15.50 -1.50 -0.68
C SER A 695 15.96 -0.07 -0.33
N TYR A 696 15.52 0.45 0.82
CA TYR A 696 15.93 1.74 1.36
C TYR A 696 17.21 1.68 2.20
N ASP A 697 17.37 0.63 3.03
CA ASP A 697 18.54 0.37 3.86
C ASP A 697 19.04 -1.06 3.63
N SER A 698 20.06 -1.19 2.79
CA SER A 698 20.62 -2.48 2.36
C SER A 698 21.28 -3.30 3.47
N ARG A 699 21.42 -2.74 4.68
CA ARG A 699 21.92 -3.45 5.87
C ARG A 699 20.87 -4.36 6.51
N ILE A 700 19.62 -4.28 6.05
CA ILE A 700 18.55 -5.18 6.49
C ILE A 700 18.70 -6.52 5.79
N GLU A 701 18.83 -7.57 6.59
CA GLU A 701 18.78 -8.96 6.15
C GLU A 701 17.50 -9.61 6.71
N LEU A 702 16.91 -10.49 5.91
CA LEU A 702 15.68 -11.20 6.23
C LEU A 702 15.97 -12.69 6.20
N ASP A 703 15.50 -13.39 7.23
CA ASP A 703 15.60 -14.84 7.36
C ASP A 703 14.38 -15.36 8.14
N HIS A 704 14.38 -16.62 8.53
CA HIS A 704 13.34 -17.26 9.32
C HIS A 704 13.98 -18.18 10.37
N LEU A 705 13.30 -18.36 11.50
CA LEU A 705 13.77 -19.24 12.56
C LEU A 705 13.02 -20.58 12.51
N THR A 706 13.77 -21.65 12.73
CA THR A 706 13.28 -23.03 12.79
C THR A 706 13.62 -23.67 14.14
N LEU A 707 12.85 -24.68 14.53
CA LEU A 707 13.08 -25.44 15.78
C LEU A 707 12.95 -26.95 15.49
N GLY A 708 14.00 -27.52 14.89
CA GLY A 708 13.97 -28.90 14.40
C GLY A 708 12.78 -29.13 13.47
N ASN A 709 12.04 -30.24 13.67
CA ASN A 709 10.85 -30.59 12.89
C ASN A 709 9.55 -30.03 13.48
N ARG A 710 9.62 -29.11 14.46
CA ARG A 710 8.43 -28.59 15.13
C ARG A 710 7.79 -27.46 14.33
N VAL A 711 6.46 -27.46 14.27
CA VAL A 711 5.68 -26.38 13.66
C VAL A 711 5.70 -25.16 14.58
N LEU A 712 6.23 -24.06 14.06
CA LEU A 712 6.26 -22.74 14.70
C LEU A 712 5.16 -21.85 14.14
N PRO A 713 4.77 -20.78 14.85
CA PRO A 713 4.11 -19.64 14.23
C PRO A 713 4.92 -19.13 13.03
N SER A 714 4.25 -18.71 11.96
CA SER A 714 4.89 -18.05 10.81
C SER A 714 5.69 -16.86 11.32
N ASN A 715 7.00 -16.86 11.09
CA ASN A 715 7.92 -15.91 11.70
C ASN A 715 8.97 -15.40 10.72
N LEU A 716 9.28 -14.11 10.84
CA LEU A 716 10.30 -13.41 10.08
C LEU A 716 11.40 -12.94 11.03
N LEU A 717 12.64 -13.35 10.77
CA LEU A 717 13.83 -12.82 11.42
C LEU A 717 14.36 -11.64 10.62
N ILE A 718 14.42 -10.49 11.27
CA ILE A 718 14.93 -9.23 10.73
C ILE A 718 16.27 -8.95 11.41
N ILE A 719 17.32 -8.83 10.62
CA ILE A 719 18.68 -8.57 11.11
C ILE A 719 19.12 -7.22 10.56
N LYS A 720 19.61 -6.35 11.44
CA LYS A 720 20.21 -5.06 11.06
C LYS A 720 21.29 -4.67 12.04
N ASP A 721 22.54 -4.60 11.58
CA ASP A 721 23.71 -4.35 12.42
C ASP A 721 23.78 -5.34 13.61
N LYS A 722 23.53 -4.88 14.84
CA LYS A 722 23.47 -5.72 16.05
C LYS A 722 22.05 -6.15 16.45
N ILE A 723 21.04 -5.63 15.77
CA ILE A 723 19.63 -5.89 16.07
C ILE A 723 19.24 -7.21 15.41
N LYS A 724 18.70 -8.14 16.19
CA LYS A 724 18.04 -9.36 15.74
C LYS A 724 16.62 -9.38 16.28
N LEU A 725 15.65 -9.24 15.40
CA LEU A 725 14.23 -9.13 15.72
C LEU A 725 13.46 -10.22 15.00
N ALA A 726 12.89 -11.16 15.74
CA ALA A 726 11.97 -12.16 15.22
C ALA A 726 10.53 -11.71 15.46
N VAL A 727 9.73 -11.63 14.41
CA VAL A 727 8.31 -11.28 14.48
C VAL A 727 7.50 -12.47 13.98
N GLY A 728 6.62 -13.01 14.82
CA GLY A 728 5.70 -14.09 14.49
C GLY A 728 4.23 -13.69 14.60
N PHE A 729 3.36 -14.42 13.91
CA PHE A 729 1.90 -14.22 13.96
C PHE A 729 1.20 -15.46 14.51
N LEU A 730 0.24 -15.27 15.42
CA LEU A 730 -0.54 -16.35 16.02
C LEU A 730 -2.00 -15.93 16.28
N ASN A 731 -2.75 -15.85 15.19
CA ASN A 731 -4.17 -15.46 15.13
C ASN A 731 -5.11 -16.66 15.30
N ILE A 732 -4.64 -17.87 15.02
CA ILE A 732 -5.44 -19.10 15.21
C ILE A 732 -5.80 -19.35 16.69
N GLY A 733 -6.81 -20.20 16.93
CA GLY A 733 -7.21 -20.65 18.28
C GLY A 733 -6.86 -22.13 18.53
N GLY A 734 -7.45 -22.71 19.57
CA GLY A 734 -7.47 -24.15 19.78
C GLY A 734 -6.15 -24.79 20.21
N SER A 735 -6.02 -26.07 19.87
CA SER A 735 -4.88 -26.88 20.26
C SER A 735 -3.62 -26.45 19.51
N ALA A 736 -3.73 -26.06 18.22
CA ALA A 736 -2.61 -25.51 17.47
C ALA A 736 -2.08 -24.21 18.07
N PHE A 737 -2.93 -23.31 18.60
CA PHE A 737 -2.46 -22.13 19.32
C PHE A 737 -1.50 -22.54 20.44
N THR A 738 -1.95 -23.41 21.34
CA THR A 738 -1.19 -23.85 22.53
C THR A 738 0.10 -24.57 22.14
N ASN A 739 0.06 -25.42 21.10
CA ASN A 739 1.23 -26.14 20.60
C ASN A 739 2.25 -25.22 19.95
N ARG A 740 1.81 -24.27 19.10
CA ARG A 740 2.69 -23.33 18.41
C ARG A 740 3.36 -22.37 19.38
N ILE A 741 2.63 -21.78 20.34
CA ILE A 741 3.24 -20.90 21.35
C ILE A 741 4.20 -21.64 22.27
N ARG A 742 3.92 -22.92 22.61
CA ARG A 742 4.89 -23.75 23.36
C ARG A 742 6.20 -23.89 22.60
N ASN A 743 6.13 -24.21 21.30
CA ASN A 743 7.32 -24.34 20.46
C ASN A 743 8.03 -22.99 20.29
N PHE A 744 7.27 -21.89 20.16
CA PHE A 744 7.81 -20.54 20.09
C PHE A 744 8.55 -20.14 21.38
N ASN A 745 8.02 -20.47 22.56
CA ASN A 745 8.69 -20.20 23.83
C ASN A 745 10.02 -20.95 23.95
N GLU A 746 10.11 -22.18 23.44
CA GLU A 746 11.36 -22.94 23.39
C GLU A 746 12.39 -22.27 22.46
N LEU A 747 11.93 -21.76 21.31
CA LEU A 747 12.77 -20.99 20.39
C LEU A 747 13.28 -19.68 21.01
N VAL A 748 12.43 -18.97 21.77
CA VAL A 748 12.80 -17.73 22.47
C VAL A 748 13.91 -17.99 23.48
N VAL A 749 13.78 -19.06 24.27
CA VAL A 749 14.78 -19.47 25.28
C VAL A 749 16.10 -19.90 24.64
N SER A 750 16.06 -20.60 23.50
CA SER A 750 17.27 -21.04 22.80
C SER A 750 17.98 -19.92 22.04
N SER A 751 17.35 -18.75 21.90
CA SER A 751 17.85 -17.61 21.12
C SER A 751 17.95 -16.30 21.93
N PRO A 752 18.77 -16.24 23.00
CA PRO A 752 18.78 -15.11 23.94
C PRO A 752 19.25 -13.79 23.34
N GLN A 753 19.92 -13.81 22.18
CA GLN A 753 20.42 -12.63 21.47
C GLN A 753 19.40 -12.04 20.48
N THR A 754 18.23 -12.68 20.35
CA THR A 754 17.16 -12.26 19.44
C THR A 754 15.98 -11.78 20.26
N LYS A 755 15.41 -10.63 19.90
CA LYS A 755 14.17 -10.11 20.47
C LYS A 755 12.99 -10.69 19.69
N PHE A 756 11.94 -11.12 20.37
CA PHE A 756 10.80 -11.81 19.80
C PHE A 756 9.50 -11.05 20.07
N TYR A 757 8.72 -10.83 19.02
CA TYR A 757 7.33 -10.40 19.09
C TYR A 757 6.44 -11.50 18.52
N LEU A 758 5.43 -11.92 19.29
CA LEU A 758 4.36 -12.80 18.82
C LEU A 758 3.06 -11.99 18.78
N LEU A 759 2.57 -11.73 17.57
CA LEU A 759 1.46 -10.83 17.30
C LEU A 759 0.14 -11.60 17.20
N ARG A 760 -0.92 -11.01 17.75
CA ARG A 760 -2.31 -11.44 17.56
C ARG A 760 -3.19 -10.22 17.33
N ASP A 761 -4.05 -10.27 16.31
CA ASP A 761 -5.01 -9.19 16.08
C ASP A 761 -6.13 -9.21 17.13
N GLU A 762 -6.51 -8.03 17.63
CA GLU A 762 -7.57 -7.87 18.64
C GLU A 762 -8.89 -8.50 18.19
N LYS A 763 -9.19 -8.51 16.88
CA LYS A 763 -10.43 -9.07 16.32
C LYS A 763 -10.58 -10.57 16.49
N GLU A 764 -9.48 -11.31 16.68
CA GLU A 764 -9.54 -12.76 16.90
C GLU A 764 -9.95 -13.12 18.33
N GLY A 765 -10.17 -12.12 19.18
CA GLY A 765 -10.62 -12.28 20.56
C GLY A 765 -9.53 -12.84 21.48
N GLU A 766 -9.85 -12.85 22.78
CA GLU A 766 -8.97 -13.34 23.82
C GLU A 766 -8.85 -14.87 23.82
N ILE A 767 -7.66 -15.36 24.17
CA ILE A 767 -7.46 -16.78 24.46
C ILE A 767 -8.03 -17.08 25.84
N THR A 768 -9.08 -17.91 25.87
CA THR A 768 -9.80 -18.25 27.12
C THR A 768 -9.23 -19.48 27.81
N ALA A 769 -8.67 -20.42 27.03
CA ALA A 769 -8.11 -21.65 27.55
C ALA A 769 -6.92 -21.41 28.49
N THR A 770 -6.95 -22.00 29.69
CA THR A 770 -5.91 -21.86 30.73
C THR A 770 -4.52 -22.25 30.20
N GLY A 771 -4.45 -23.32 29.39
CA GLY A 771 -3.20 -23.75 28.77
C GLY A 771 -2.58 -22.67 27.89
N GLY A 772 -3.37 -22.00 27.05
CA GLY A 772 -2.91 -20.91 26.20
C GLY A 772 -2.46 -19.68 26.99
N ARG A 773 -3.26 -19.25 27.99
CA ARG A 773 -2.92 -18.11 28.87
C ARG A 773 -1.60 -18.30 29.60
N ASN A 774 -1.38 -19.47 30.19
CA ASN A 774 -0.12 -19.78 30.88
C ASN A 774 1.09 -19.72 29.93
N ARG A 775 0.92 -20.09 28.65
CA ARG A 775 2.01 -19.99 27.67
C ARG A 775 2.29 -18.56 27.22
N ILE A 776 1.26 -17.71 27.16
CA ILE A 776 1.43 -16.27 26.92
C ILE A 776 2.20 -15.63 28.08
N GLU A 777 1.84 -15.95 29.32
CA GLU A 777 2.57 -15.46 30.50
C GLU A 777 4.04 -15.92 30.50
N GLN A 778 4.30 -17.19 30.14
CA GLN A 778 5.67 -17.69 29.97
C GLN A 778 6.47 -16.88 28.94
N LEU A 779 5.86 -16.54 27.79
CA LEU A 779 6.51 -15.71 26.77
C LEU A 779 6.87 -14.33 27.35
N ASN A 780 5.88 -13.67 27.97
CA ASN A 780 6.03 -12.33 28.53
C ASN A 780 7.00 -12.26 29.72
N TYR A 781 7.25 -13.39 30.41
CA TYR A 781 8.21 -13.46 31.51
C TYR A 781 9.66 -13.55 31.02
N THR A 782 9.91 -13.91 29.76
CA THR A 782 11.26 -13.90 29.19
C THR A 782 11.77 -12.46 28.99
N SER A 783 13.08 -12.25 29.07
CA SER A 783 13.68 -10.92 28.88
C SER A 783 13.66 -10.46 27.43
N ASN A 784 13.50 -11.39 26.48
CA ASN A 784 13.61 -11.16 25.05
C ASN A 784 12.33 -11.53 24.27
N GLY A 785 11.24 -11.93 24.92
CA GLY A 785 9.98 -12.30 24.26
C GLY A 785 8.79 -11.46 24.72
N GLN A 786 7.90 -11.14 23.78
CA GLN A 786 6.70 -10.37 24.06
C GLN A 786 5.52 -10.87 23.21
N PHE A 787 4.40 -11.18 23.86
CA PHE A 787 3.10 -11.34 23.23
C PHE A 787 2.45 -9.96 23.06
N MET A 788 2.09 -9.59 21.83
CA MET A 788 1.56 -8.27 21.51
C MET A 788 0.21 -8.38 20.81
N VAL A 789 -0.80 -7.73 21.39
CA VAL A 789 -2.10 -7.55 20.74
C VAL A 789 -2.02 -6.36 19.80
N VAL A 790 -2.39 -6.56 18.54
CA VAL A 790 -2.44 -5.50 17.53
C VAL A 790 -3.83 -4.86 17.59
N ASP A 791 -3.88 -3.64 18.12
CA ASP A 791 -5.09 -2.83 18.19
C ASP A 791 -5.43 -2.15 16.85
N LYS A 792 -6.56 -1.45 16.81
CA LYS A 792 -7.03 -0.71 15.63
C LYS A 792 -6.01 0.31 15.11
N GLU A 793 -5.32 1.04 15.98
CA GLU A 793 -4.37 2.08 15.56
C GLU A 793 -3.13 1.45 14.89
N ALA A 794 -2.53 0.45 15.54
CA ALA A 794 -1.41 -0.29 15.00
C ALA A 794 -1.78 -1.00 13.69
N ARG A 795 -2.98 -1.57 13.61
CA ARG A 795 -3.49 -2.21 12.39
C ARG A 795 -3.61 -1.23 11.23
N VAL A 796 -4.20 -0.06 11.45
CA VAL A 796 -4.36 0.96 10.40
C VAL A 796 -3.00 1.39 9.87
N ILE A 797 -1.99 1.60 10.74
CA ILE A 797 -0.63 1.94 10.31
C ILE A 797 -0.01 0.80 9.48
N PHE A 798 -0.09 -0.43 9.96
CA PHE A 798 0.45 -1.60 9.26
C PHE A 798 -0.15 -1.78 7.86
N GLU A 799 -1.48 -1.73 7.76
CA GLU A 799 -2.19 -1.85 6.48
C GLU A 799 -1.94 -0.65 5.57
N SER A 800 -1.76 0.56 6.11
CA SER A 800 -1.48 1.75 5.32
C SER A 800 -0.09 1.71 4.69
N ILE A 801 0.93 1.29 5.44
CA ILE A 801 2.29 1.10 4.90
C ILE A 801 2.28 0.03 3.82
N TYR A 802 1.65 -1.12 4.09
CA TYR A 802 1.51 -2.19 3.11
C TYR A 802 0.80 -1.72 1.84
N LYS A 803 -0.36 -1.06 1.97
CA LYS A 803 -1.14 -0.56 0.83
C LYS A 803 -0.35 0.46 0.01
N MET A 804 0.37 1.38 0.66
CA MET A 804 1.22 2.34 -0.04
C MET A 804 2.28 1.64 -0.90
N ILE A 805 2.98 0.65 -0.34
CA ILE A 805 3.99 -0.12 -1.06
C ILE A 805 3.36 -0.84 -2.25
N MET A 806 2.21 -1.46 -2.03
CA MET A 806 1.46 -2.14 -3.08
C MET A 806 1.03 -1.20 -4.20
N ASP A 807 0.51 -0.02 -3.87
CA ASP A 807 0.08 0.97 -4.85
C ASP A 807 1.27 1.54 -5.64
N ILE A 808 2.45 1.70 -5.03
CA ILE A 808 3.68 2.07 -5.76
C ILE A 808 4.07 0.95 -6.74
N ASN A 809 4.11 -0.29 -6.24
CA ASN A 809 4.50 -1.48 -7.03
C ASN A 809 3.56 -1.76 -8.21
N GLN A 810 2.28 -1.39 -8.07
CA GLN A 810 1.25 -1.53 -9.11
C GLN A 810 1.19 -0.33 -10.07
N ASN A 811 2.13 0.62 -9.97
CA ASN A 811 2.11 1.90 -10.70
C ASN A 811 0.81 2.71 -10.49
N ASP A 812 0.17 2.53 -9.33
CA ASP A 812 -1.01 3.27 -8.90
C ASP A 812 -0.64 4.55 -8.12
N LEU A 813 0.54 4.58 -7.47
CA LEU A 813 1.12 5.75 -6.81
C LEU A 813 2.47 6.11 -7.45
N GLU A 814 2.54 7.25 -8.17
CA GLU A 814 3.72 7.70 -8.91
C GLU A 814 4.79 8.35 -7.99
N VAL A 815 5.35 7.57 -7.07
CA VAL A 815 6.43 8.00 -6.15
C VAL A 815 7.50 6.92 -6.06
N SER A 816 8.77 7.32 -5.84
CA SER A 816 9.83 6.33 -5.61
C SER A 816 9.63 5.65 -4.25
N ILE A 817 9.84 4.33 -4.19
CA ILE A 817 9.72 3.56 -2.94
C ILE A 817 10.62 4.13 -1.83
N ASN A 818 11.81 4.62 -2.19
CA ASN A 818 12.78 5.18 -1.26
C ASN A 818 12.32 6.53 -0.67
N ASP A 819 11.65 7.36 -1.45
CA ASP A 819 11.12 8.64 -0.94
C ASP A 819 9.88 8.40 -0.09
N ALA A 820 9.03 7.44 -0.48
CA ALA A 820 7.88 7.03 0.32
C ALA A 820 8.29 6.45 1.69
N ILE A 821 9.33 5.61 1.74
CA ILE A 821 9.85 5.05 3.00
C ILE A 821 10.39 6.14 3.93
N LYS A 822 11.05 7.19 3.41
CA LYS A 822 11.49 8.32 4.26
C LYS A 822 10.32 8.96 4.99
N VAL A 823 9.19 9.13 4.30
CA VAL A 823 7.96 9.67 4.92
C VAL A 823 7.43 8.71 5.99
N VAL A 824 7.41 7.40 5.72
CA VAL A 824 7.04 6.37 6.70
C VAL A 824 7.89 6.44 7.96
N LEU A 825 9.23 6.49 7.81
CA LEU A 825 10.16 6.53 8.94
C LEU A 825 9.99 7.80 9.79
N ASN A 826 9.62 8.92 9.16
CA ASN A 826 9.37 10.19 9.87
C ASN A 826 8.00 10.23 10.55
N ARG A 827 6.93 9.86 9.82
CA ARG A 827 5.53 9.92 10.30
C ARG A 827 5.28 8.90 11.40
N TYR A 828 5.80 7.68 11.25
CA TYR A 828 5.57 6.56 12.15
C TYR A 828 6.81 6.20 12.97
N ALA A 829 7.66 7.18 13.30
CA ALA A 829 8.89 6.96 14.08
C ALA A 829 8.65 6.24 15.43
N ASN A 830 7.47 6.43 16.02
CA ASN A 830 7.06 5.80 17.29
C ASN A 830 6.38 4.44 17.11
N TYR A 831 6.01 4.05 15.88
CA TYR A 831 5.39 2.76 15.61
C TYR A 831 6.39 1.64 15.91
N TRP A 832 5.93 0.57 16.58
CA TRP A 832 6.82 -0.44 17.16
C TRP A 832 7.81 -1.00 16.15
N LEU A 833 7.36 -1.37 14.94
CA LEU A 833 8.22 -1.97 13.92
C LEU A 833 9.32 -1.00 13.46
N VAL A 834 8.95 0.26 13.21
CA VAL A 834 9.89 1.31 12.79
C VAL A 834 10.89 1.59 13.91
N ARG A 835 10.40 1.72 15.15
CA ARG A 835 11.23 1.98 16.33
C ARG A 835 12.24 0.86 16.54
N GLU A 836 11.83 -0.40 16.51
CA GLU A 836 12.73 -1.53 16.77
C GLU A 836 13.86 -1.66 15.72
N ILE A 837 13.61 -1.26 14.47
CA ILE A 837 14.56 -1.45 13.36
C ILE A 837 15.42 -0.20 13.13
N PHE A 838 14.84 0.99 13.29
CA PHE A 838 15.46 2.27 12.90
C PHE A 838 15.75 3.21 14.06
N ALA A 839 15.32 2.94 15.30
CA ALA A 839 15.76 3.76 16.42
C ALA A 839 17.29 3.63 16.55
N THR A 840 17.96 4.78 16.57
CA THR A 840 19.37 4.84 16.94
C THR A 840 19.48 4.44 18.41
N ASN A 841 20.06 3.27 18.68
CA ASN A 841 20.48 2.89 20.02
C ASN A 841 21.41 3.99 20.55
N HIS A 842 20.89 4.85 21.43
CA HIS A 842 21.72 5.61 22.36
C HIS A 842 22.20 4.64 23.42
N ASN A 843 23.25 3.87 23.08
CA ASN A 843 24.12 3.23 24.05
C ASN A 843 25.54 3.75 23.83
#